data_AF-A0A5P3VDL3-F1
#
_entry.id   AF-A0A5P3VDL3-F1
#
_cell.length_a   1.000
_cell.length_b   1.000
_cell.length_c   1.000
_cell.angle_alpha   90.00
_cell.angle_beta   90.00
_cell.angle_gamma   90.00
#
_symmetry.space_group_name_H-M   'P 1'
#
loop_
_entity.id
_entity.type
_entity.pdbx_description
1 polymer ?
#
loop_
_entity_poly.entity_id
_entity_poly.type
_entity_poly.pdbx_seq_one_letter_code
_entity_poly.pdbx_strand_id
1 'polypeptide(L)'
;MTTPELTAAEKVRIACTNVTYEPKIEGCVDCEERAPIRAVILSPNLGTPLILHPGQTKCSIFIAAEAIARRYFGAKPAKDDGIKNCVGEAICEAPYGPVFVDRHLRLYPLQSGKQIKKEPKDAMLFRDGKAASKAMGAVRVWNVGKFAGGLIANRLGEPVAILRSATVAQYSTGVALTDIYEIEIDLSKLPDSPDLGKMCTFAWMVPVPKAYAVRPEVKGVEAWEYQDQVILDFLDAERKDPNRRHYPTLFEFDLSEPPSPTALPAHKTDARHRLMAWHPVIRSNAAALRVGHLSDVHVNVRQNTLAKSPAYLLEQPGGQPAPGTPAEPPASRLCNSFIGLYQLVKAFADGDEATKADVLVITGDLLDFNRNLDPNAIPPNSIGAQWRAFNVLNNIQNPGLYKRGLDDMLVYSLVRHAYQQWNLPVFLTTGNHEAYQVPYGISPRENAWVMAMGALEATNSLKGPHGKRQIEPGILATAAGTVSAYNDFDRASDWDEAKANDGIAADHNLTIYEACLAYGPTYGQALTSQNFDRKQCDWFFSLFTPLSDWRHVYGRQCLLGLDWGEGEEYMNLSGAVPMRADKQSYGILPRSTRAISDHQHYLLDWTRYLARERYQAQLLLFSHFTFVNYDNKVAFSDRNRQFVPAYGKGKPVLAGENNGGWNFNNMGTCERKLDWFFQNCVNQTRKAGVSVHFSGHSHRAGIYTTTISGNTVTIESAFDPGLQPAHPANTSEAGKTKFIVSSCGGPIGVQNLNHELGGWTLTPPSGTLYDPSAKIPFRQVAYAKGSAQPRLAVALDYMQVSKVERVLHWEHAKGNTFFMVVGPKTHRLGCIASVRLWGFGRTPDQPGGATWIPFDTTLKFRHLSRGSAYESPAAAPQSGIYEMALPAGRQPEIAALQDPLLANTTRWFCEVKLQAPKGLPADHFKLDPWFFPVDFTTRKTGIGRVPMLRRRLGEQGEVPDWDWLSETLSKSRYPSKDDATRVDNQ
;
A
#
# COMPACT_ATOMS: atom_id res chain seq x y z
N MET A 1 -38.98 -31.29 30.99
CA MET A 1 -38.90 -30.71 32.35
C MET A 1 -37.77 -29.70 32.34
N THR A 2 -38.12 -28.41 32.40
CA THR A 2 -37.20 -27.28 32.47
C THR A 2 -36.52 -27.30 33.84
N THR A 3 -35.20 -27.48 33.88
CA THR A 3 -34.40 -27.21 35.08
C THR A 3 -34.61 -25.74 35.47
N PRO A 4 -34.85 -25.41 36.76
CA PRO A 4 -35.00 -24.03 37.19
C PRO A 4 -33.73 -23.24 36.82
N GLU A 5 -33.89 -22.04 36.26
CA GLU A 5 -32.76 -21.13 36.09
C GLU A 5 -32.19 -20.78 37.47
N LEU A 6 -30.92 -21.15 37.70
CA LEU A 6 -30.20 -20.80 38.92
C LEU A 6 -30.12 -19.27 39.04
N THR A 7 -30.46 -18.75 40.21
CA THR A 7 -30.34 -17.33 40.56
C THR A 7 -28.87 -16.87 40.49
N ALA A 8 -28.63 -15.56 40.36
CA ALA A 8 -27.26 -15.02 40.33
C ALA A 8 -26.45 -15.43 41.58
N ALA A 9 -27.08 -15.47 42.75
CA ALA A 9 -26.46 -15.93 44.00
C ALA A 9 -26.06 -17.43 43.95
N GLU A 10 -26.89 -18.28 43.36
CA GLU A 10 -26.60 -19.73 43.20
C GLU A 10 -25.49 -19.98 42.17
N LYS A 11 -25.44 -19.20 41.08
CA LYS A 11 -24.35 -19.27 40.11
C LYS A 11 -23.01 -18.85 40.74
N VAL A 12 -22.98 -17.79 41.56
CA VAL A 12 -21.78 -17.41 42.34
C VAL A 12 -21.33 -18.55 43.27
N ARG A 13 -22.27 -19.19 43.99
CA ARG A 13 -21.99 -20.30 44.92
C ARG A 13 -21.29 -21.50 44.25
N ILE A 14 -21.67 -21.86 43.02
CA ILE A 14 -21.10 -23.01 42.31
C ILE A 14 -19.74 -22.68 41.67
N ALA A 15 -19.49 -21.42 41.28
CA ALA A 15 -18.20 -20.97 40.74
C ALA A 15 -17.01 -21.23 41.70
N CYS A 16 -17.29 -21.11 42.99
CA CYS A 16 -16.30 -21.17 44.07
C CYS A 16 -15.96 -22.61 44.51
N THR A 17 -16.77 -23.62 44.19
CA THR A 17 -16.83 -24.88 44.98
C THR A 17 -16.30 -26.15 44.31
N ASN A 18 -15.50 -26.07 43.23
CA ASN A 18 -15.07 -27.28 42.51
C ASN A 18 -13.90 -28.09 43.12
N VAL A 19 -13.81 -28.16 44.47
CA VAL A 19 -13.48 -29.35 45.30
C VAL A 19 -14.05 -29.12 46.73
N THR A 20 -14.64 -30.17 47.30
CA THR A 20 -15.36 -30.37 48.57
C THR A 20 -15.07 -29.51 49.83
N TYR A 21 -16.16 -29.28 50.60
CA TYR A 21 -16.37 -28.70 51.96
C TYR A 21 -16.81 -27.22 52.07
N GLU A 22 -17.99 -27.02 52.69
CA GLU A 22 -18.75 -25.76 52.96
C GLU A 22 -18.10 -24.83 54.03
N PRO A 23 -18.60 -23.61 54.38
CA PRO A 23 -19.46 -22.60 53.68
C PRO A 23 -18.91 -21.12 53.69
N LYS A 24 -19.62 -20.22 52.97
CA LYS A 24 -19.63 -18.72 52.98
C LYS A 24 -18.54 -18.01 52.12
N ILE A 25 -18.76 -16.87 51.41
CA ILE A 25 -19.45 -15.61 51.78
C ILE A 25 -19.97 -14.78 50.55
N GLU A 26 -20.94 -13.90 50.81
CA GLU A 26 -21.00 -12.54 50.23
C GLU A 26 -19.63 -11.83 50.26
N GLY A 27 -19.18 -11.28 49.12
CA GLY A 27 -17.86 -10.63 48.99
C GLY A 27 -16.73 -11.61 48.61
N CYS A 28 -16.81 -12.25 47.43
CA CYS A 28 -15.89 -13.30 46.99
C CYS A 28 -14.39 -12.92 47.12
N VAL A 29 -13.74 -13.43 48.17
CA VAL A 29 -12.28 -13.40 48.36
C VAL A 29 -11.59 -14.61 47.70
N ASP A 30 -12.31 -15.73 47.49
CA ASP A 30 -11.79 -16.96 46.83
C ASP A 30 -11.36 -16.74 45.36
N CYS A 31 -11.94 -15.72 44.74
CA CYS A 31 -11.65 -15.32 43.38
C CYS A 31 -10.23 -14.73 43.27
N GLU A 32 -9.65 -14.23 44.36
CA GLU A 32 -8.35 -13.56 44.40
C GLU A 32 -7.17 -14.53 44.54
N GLU A 33 -7.38 -15.67 45.20
CA GLU A 33 -6.36 -16.71 45.37
C GLU A 33 -6.11 -17.53 44.10
N ARG A 34 -7.07 -17.55 43.16
CA ARG A 34 -6.89 -18.24 41.88
C ARG A 34 -5.83 -17.54 41.04
N ALA A 35 -4.98 -18.31 40.35
CA ALA A 35 -4.00 -17.77 39.42
C ALA A 35 -4.69 -16.89 38.34
N PRO A 36 -4.07 -15.77 37.92
CA PRO A 36 -4.56 -14.96 36.80
C PRO A 36 -4.74 -15.81 35.54
N ILE A 37 -5.83 -15.58 34.79
CA ILE A 37 -6.05 -16.26 33.51
C ILE A 37 -5.40 -15.44 32.40
N ARG A 38 -4.51 -16.07 31.63
CA ARG A 38 -3.93 -15.45 30.43
C ARG A 38 -4.89 -15.58 29.26
N ALA A 39 -5.15 -14.46 28.59
CA ALA A 39 -5.97 -14.39 27.40
C ALA A 39 -5.48 -13.29 26.45
N VAL A 40 -5.86 -13.42 25.19
CA VAL A 40 -5.64 -12.47 24.09
C VAL A 40 -7.01 -12.01 23.62
N ILE A 41 -7.21 -10.70 23.46
CA ILE A 41 -8.44 -10.18 22.86
C ILE A 41 -8.28 -10.25 21.34
N LEU A 42 -9.11 -11.10 20.71
CA LEU A 42 -9.14 -11.29 19.27
C LEU A 42 -9.92 -10.16 18.57
N SER A 43 -11.00 -9.67 19.19
CA SER A 43 -11.83 -8.57 18.70
C SER A 43 -12.49 -7.85 19.88
N PRO A 44 -12.48 -6.50 19.94
CA PRO A 44 -11.80 -5.60 18.99
C PRO A 44 -10.27 -5.64 19.11
N ASN A 45 -9.55 -5.13 18.12
CA ASN A 45 -8.09 -4.96 18.12
C ASN A 45 -7.72 -3.70 17.32
N LEU A 46 -6.43 -3.36 17.24
CA LEU A 46 -5.97 -2.10 16.63
C LEU A 46 -6.40 -1.96 15.16
N GLY A 47 -6.40 -3.05 14.39
CA GLY A 47 -6.81 -3.10 12.99
C GLY A 47 -8.28 -3.44 12.75
N THR A 48 -9.04 -3.83 13.78
CA THR A 48 -10.49 -4.07 13.69
C THR A 48 -11.17 -3.55 14.95
N PRO A 49 -11.42 -2.23 15.05
CA PRO A 49 -12.02 -1.61 16.22
C PRO A 49 -13.50 -1.97 16.38
N LEU A 50 -14.05 -1.73 17.56
CA LEU A 50 -15.47 -1.88 17.82
C LEU A 50 -16.18 -0.52 17.78
N ILE A 51 -17.02 -0.31 16.78
CA ILE A 51 -17.89 0.87 16.70
C ILE A 51 -19.28 0.50 17.19
N LEU A 52 -19.75 1.19 18.23
CA LEU A 52 -21.09 0.98 18.80
C LEU A 52 -22.05 2.02 18.25
N HIS A 53 -23.23 1.57 17.82
CA HIS A 53 -24.32 2.47 17.41
C HIS A 53 -24.78 3.32 18.62
N PRO A 54 -25.25 4.58 18.45
CA PRO A 54 -25.58 5.48 19.56
C PRO A 54 -26.47 4.86 20.66
N GLY A 55 -27.49 4.09 20.25
CA GLY A 55 -28.43 3.41 21.15
C GLY A 55 -28.04 1.99 21.56
N GLN A 56 -26.84 1.51 21.22
CA GLN A 56 -26.42 0.15 21.50
C GLN A 56 -26.05 -0.02 22.98
N THR A 57 -26.78 -0.86 23.70
CA THR A 57 -26.58 -1.13 25.13
C THR A 57 -25.73 -2.37 25.41
N LYS A 58 -25.45 -3.18 24.39
CA LYS A 58 -24.67 -4.41 24.52
C LYS A 58 -23.55 -4.48 23.49
N CYS A 59 -22.41 -5.03 23.88
CA CYS A 59 -21.34 -5.35 22.96
C CYS A 59 -20.75 -6.74 23.23
N SER A 60 -20.04 -7.28 22.24
CA SER A 60 -19.32 -8.54 22.36
C SER A 60 -17.81 -8.31 22.20
N ILE A 61 -17.04 -8.97 23.06
CA ILE A 61 -15.58 -9.10 22.97
C ILE A 61 -15.26 -10.58 22.77
N PHE A 62 -14.31 -10.88 21.89
CA PHE A 62 -13.84 -12.24 21.66
C PHE A 62 -12.44 -12.40 22.23
N ILE A 63 -12.23 -13.43 23.04
CA ILE A 63 -10.92 -13.75 23.62
C ILE A 63 -10.49 -15.18 23.28
N ALA A 64 -9.20 -15.39 23.06
CA ALA A 64 -8.57 -16.70 23.14
C ALA A 64 -7.93 -16.84 24.51
N ALA A 65 -8.30 -17.88 25.27
CA ALA A 65 -7.79 -18.09 26.62
C ALA A 65 -7.05 -19.42 26.75
N GLU A 66 -6.16 -19.48 27.73
CA GLU A 66 -5.43 -20.70 28.08
C GLU A 66 -6.35 -21.83 28.58
N ALA A 67 -5.89 -23.08 28.49
CA ALA A 67 -6.69 -24.27 28.77
C ALA A 67 -7.41 -24.27 30.14
N ILE A 68 -6.80 -23.70 31.17
CA ILE A 68 -7.40 -23.67 32.52
C ILE A 68 -8.66 -22.79 32.59
N ALA A 69 -8.83 -21.84 31.66
CA ALA A 69 -10.03 -21.00 31.57
C ALA A 69 -11.30 -21.84 31.38
N ARG A 70 -11.23 -22.96 30.66
CA ARG A 70 -12.39 -23.86 30.46
C ARG A 70 -12.95 -24.38 31.78
N ARG A 71 -12.06 -24.80 32.69
CA ARG A 71 -12.43 -25.23 34.03
C ARG A 71 -12.93 -24.06 34.87
N TYR A 72 -12.22 -22.93 34.85
CA TYR A 72 -12.51 -21.79 35.72
C TYR A 72 -13.78 -21.04 35.33
N PHE A 73 -14.06 -20.87 34.04
CA PHE A 73 -15.31 -20.25 33.57
C PHE A 73 -16.52 -21.19 33.69
N GLY A 74 -16.29 -22.47 33.99
CA GLY A 74 -17.35 -23.48 34.14
C GLY A 74 -17.97 -23.91 32.82
N ALA A 75 -17.24 -23.81 31.70
CA ALA A 75 -17.72 -24.23 30.39
C ALA A 75 -17.81 -25.77 30.33
N LYS A 76 -19.03 -26.30 30.49
CA LYS A 76 -19.31 -27.74 30.39
C LYS A 76 -19.67 -28.10 28.95
N PRO A 77 -19.35 -29.31 28.47
CA PRO A 77 -19.80 -29.78 27.16
C PRO A 77 -21.32 -29.63 27.04
N ALA A 78 -21.79 -29.00 25.97
CA ALA A 78 -23.21 -28.95 25.66
C ALA A 78 -23.74 -30.38 25.41
N LYS A 79 -25.02 -30.59 25.70
CA LYS A 79 -25.72 -31.82 25.30
C LYS A 79 -25.75 -31.89 23.76
N ASP A 80 -25.84 -33.09 23.19
CA ASP A 80 -25.70 -33.35 21.73
C ASP A 80 -26.67 -32.54 20.83
N ASP A 81 -27.74 -31.98 21.42
CA ASP A 81 -28.79 -31.16 20.82
C ASP A 81 -28.56 -29.63 20.90
N GLY A 82 -27.41 -29.17 21.40
CA GLY A 82 -27.09 -27.74 21.54
C GLY A 82 -26.75 -27.02 20.22
N ILE A 83 -26.74 -25.67 20.25
CA ILE A 83 -26.27 -24.84 19.12
C ILE A 83 -24.81 -25.19 18.81
N LYS A 84 -24.53 -25.43 17.54
CA LYS A 84 -23.18 -25.70 17.04
C LYS A 84 -22.65 -24.51 16.25
N ASN A 85 -21.35 -24.30 16.29
CA ASN A 85 -20.69 -23.32 15.44
C ASN A 85 -20.60 -23.83 13.99
N CYS A 86 -20.06 -22.98 13.10
CA CYS A 86 -19.91 -23.27 11.67
C CYS A 86 -19.02 -24.48 11.32
N VAL A 87 -18.25 -25.03 12.27
CA VAL A 87 -17.43 -26.24 12.10
C VAL A 87 -17.99 -27.43 12.89
N GLY A 88 -19.20 -27.31 13.44
CA GLY A 88 -19.91 -28.38 14.13
C GLY A 88 -19.57 -28.55 15.61
N GLU A 89 -18.74 -27.69 16.20
CA GLU A 89 -18.44 -27.72 17.64
C GLU A 89 -19.57 -27.11 18.45
N ALA A 90 -19.87 -27.72 19.60
CA ALA A 90 -20.97 -27.27 20.44
C ALA A 90 -20.62 -26.00 21.22
N ILE A 91 -21.52 -25.01 21.19
CA ILE A 91 -21.40 -23.76 21.92
C ILE A 91 -21.88 -23.97 23.35
N CYS A 92 -21.07 -23.56 24.32
CA CYS A 92 -21.31 -23.84 25.74
C CYS A 92 -21.34 -22.55 26.56
N GLU A 93 -22.40 -22.31 27.34
CA GLU A 93 -22.41 -21.22 28.32
C GLU A 93 -21.31 -21.47 29.37
N ALA A 94 -20.62 -20.40 29.75
CA ALA A 94 -19.56 -20.40 30.74
C ALA A 94 -20.01 -19.55 31.94
N PRO A 95 -20.84 -20.11 32.85
CA PRO A 95 -21.62 -19.34 33.83
C PRO A 95 -20.77 -18.60 34.86
N TYR A 96 -19.49 -18.96 35.02
CA TYR A 96 -18.56 -18.32 35.95
C TYR A 96 -17.58 -17.38 35.25
N GLY A 97 -17.58 -17.33 33.92
CA GLY A 97 -16.79 -16.38 33.13
C GLY A 97 -16.95 -14.93 33.59
N PRO A 98 -18.17 -14.42 33.90
CA PRO A 98 -18.37 -13.03 34.34
C PRO A 98 -17.46 -12.57 35.49
N VAL A 99 -17.17 -13.46 36.44
CA VAL A 99 -16.31 -13.17 37.60
C VAL A 99 -14.88 -12.86 37.17
N PHE A 100 -14.37 -13.63 36.20
CA PHE A 100 -13.02 -13.44 35.68
C PHE A 100 -12.95 -12.26 34.69
N VAL A 101 -14.03 -11.97 33.98
CA VAL A 101 -14.13 -10.76 33.15
C VAL A 101 -13.98 -9.52 34.02
N ASP A 102 -14.70 -9.41 35.14
CA ASP A 102 -14.53 -8.26 36.05
C ASP A 102 -13.10 -8.17 36.63
N ARG A 103 -12.53 -9.31 37.02
CA ARG A 103 -11.17 -9.38 37.56
C ARG A 103 -10.12 -8.85 36.58
N HIS A 104 -10.22 -9.21 35.30
CA HIS A 104 -9.16 -8.97 34.30
C HIS A 104 -9.44 -7.82 33.33
N LEU A 105 -10.69 -7.66 32.88
CA LEU A 105 -11.01 -6.69 31.84
C LEU A 105 -11.03 -5.27 32.42
N ARG A 106 -10.45 -4.33 31.68
CA ARG A 106 -10.46 -2.89 31.96
C ARG A 106 -10.99 -2.13 30.77
N LEU A 107 -11.49 -0.93 31.03
CA LEU A 107 -11.83 0.06 30.02
C LEU A 107 -11.07 1.35 30.34
N TYR A 108 -10.17 1.75 29.45
CA TYR A 108 -9.38 2.98 29.61
C TYR A 108 -9.72 4.00 28.53
N PRO A 109 -9.73 5.31 28.85
CA PRO A 109 -9.67 6.36 27.83
C PRO A 109 -8.39 6.21 27.01
N LEU A 110 -8.50 6.16 25.68
CA LEU A 110 -7.35 5.86 24.82
C LEU A 110 -6.32 7.02 24.80
N GLN A 111 -6.80 8.25 25.02
CA GLN A 111 -6.00 9.47 25.19
C GLN A 111 -5.05 9.39 26.40
N SER A 112 -5.50 8.83 27.53
CA SER A 112 -4.69 8.69 28.75
C SER A 112 -3.79 7.47 28.73
N GLY A 113 -4.10 6.50 27.85
CA GLY A 113 -3.40 5.22 27.75
C GLY A 113 -3.78 4.24 28.86
N LYS A 114 -3.21 3.02 28.79
CA LYS A 114 -3.40 1.99 29.82
C LYS A 114 -2.60 2.32 31.08
N GLN A 115 -3.08 1.86 32.23
CA GLN A 115 -2.30 1.94 33.48
C GLN A 115 -1.10 1.00 33.42
N ILE A 116 0.04 1.48 33.92
CA ILE A 116 1.29 0.70 33.99
C ILE A 116 1.60 0.22 35.41
N LYS A 117 0.92 0.73 36.43
CA LYS A 117 1.11 0.35 37.83
C LYS A 117 0.17 -0.78 38.23
N LYS A 118 0.52 -1.50 39.30
CA LYS A 118 -0.35 -2.53 39.85
C LYS A 118 -1.65 -1.86 40.26
N GLU A 119 -2.74 -2.33 39.68
CA GLU A 119 -4.03 -1.72 39.90
C GLU A 119 -4.67 -2.22 41.21
N PRO A 120 -5.22 -1.31 42.04
CA PRO A 120 -5.97 -1.68 43.22
C PRO A 120 -7.34 -2.29 42.85
N LYS A 121 -8.06 -2.92 43.81
CA LYS A 121 -9.30 -3.68 43.53
C LYS A 121 -10.44 -2.80 42.99
N ASP A 122 -10.46 -1.55 43.36
CA ASP A 122 -11.36 -0.50 42.87
C ASP A 122 -11.08 -0.09 41.41
N ALA A 123 -10.04 -0.64 40.77
CA ALA A 123 -9.80 -0.49 39.34
C ALA A 123 -10.40 -1.63 38.49
N MET A 124 -11.00 -2.67 39.11
CA MET A 124 -11.73 -3.73 38.39
C MET A 124 -12.86 -3.15 37.52
N LEU A 125 -13.39 -3.92 36.56
CA LEU A 125 -14.42 -3.44 35.62
C LEU A 125 -15.62 -2.78 36.34
N PHE A 126 -16.01 -3.31 37.52
CA PHE A 126 -17.11 -2.77 38.34
C PHE A 126 -16.68 -1.92 39.57
N ARG A 127 -15.38 -1.71 39.79
CA ARG A 127 -14.79 -0.74 40.75
C ARG A 127 -15.19 -0.80 42.25
N ASP A 128 -15.62 -1.93 42.81
CA ASP A 128 -16.07 -1.95 44.22
C ASP A 128 -15.61 -3.13 45.09
N GLY A 129 -14.82 -4.07 44.55
CA GLY A 129 -14.33 -5.23 45.30
C GLY A 129 -15.42 -6.20 45.81
N LYS A 130 -16.70 -6.02 45.45
CA LYS A 130 -17.85 -6.90 45.78
C LYS A 130 -18.53 -7.45 44.51
N ALA A 131 -17.79 -7.44 43.40
CA ALA A 131 -18.29 -7.32 42.04
C ALA A 131 -18.83 -8.60 41.36
N ALA A 132 -18.64 -9.80 41.92
CA ALA A 132 -19.05 -11.04 41.27
C ALA A 132 -20.56 -11.09 40.93
N SER A 133 -21.44 -10.62 41.82
CA SER A 133 -22.90 -10.60 41.57
C SER A 133 -23.31 -9.56 40.52
N LYS A 134 -22.71 -8.36 40.54
CA LYS A 134 -22.93 -7.32 39.53
C LYS A 134 -22.44 -7.76 38.16
N ALA A 135 -21.24 -8.34 38.09
CA ALA A 135 -20.69 -8.91 36.87
C ALA A 135 -21.62 -10.00 36.31
N MET A 136 -22.15 -10.90 37.14
CA MET A 136 -23.11 -11.92 36.68
C MET A 136 -24.45 -11.35 36.18
N GLY A 137 -24.82 -10.13 36.58
CA GLY A 137 -26.01 -9.42 36.09
C GLY A 137 -25.80 -8.59 34.82
N ALA A 138 -24.54 -8.29 34.49
CA ALA A 138 -24.15 -7.41 33.39
C ALA A 138 -23.33 -8.10 32.29
N VAL A 139 -22.71 -9.24 32.57
CA VAL A 139 -21.83 -9.97 31.64
C VAL A 139 -22.34 -11.39 31.45
N ARG A 140 -22.24 -11.87 30.20
CA ARG A 140 -22.47 -13.28 29.84
C ARG A 140 -21.30 -13.78 29.01
N VAL A 141 -20.94 -15.05 29.19
CA VAL A 141 -19.76 -15.65 28.55
C VAL A 141 -20.12 -17.00 27.95
N TRP A 142 -19.64 -17.28 26.73
CA TRP A 142 -19.80 -18.57 26.06
C TRP A 142 -18.47 -19.03 25.48
N ASN A 143 -18.18 -20.33 25.60
CA ASN A 143 -17.18 -20.98 24.75
C ASN A 143 -17.79 -21.21 23.37
N VAL A 144 -17.21 -20.59 22.35
CA VAL A 144 -17.76 -20.56 20.97
C VAL A 144 -16.96 -21.38 19.97
N GLY A 145 -15.82 -21.92 20.39
CA GLY A 145 -15.02 -22.85 19.60
C GLY A 145 -13.59 -22.99 20.09
N LYS A 146 -12.76 -23.67 19.30
CA LYS A 146 -11.33 -23.83 19.54
C LYS A 146 -10.48 -22.75 18.88
N PHE A 147 -9.38 -22.40 19.54
CA PHE A 147 -8.35 -21.52 18.99
C PHE A 147 -7.40 -22.34 18.10
N ALA A 148 -7.88 -22.76 16.92
CA ALA A 148 -7.17 -23.67 16.00
C ALA A 148 -6.99 -23.10 14.57
N GLY A 149 -7.47 -21.87 14.32
CA GLY A 149 -7.47 -21.25 13.00
C GLY A 149 -8.77 -21.56 12.24
N GLY A 150 -9.06 -20.76 11.21
CA GLY A 150 -10.31 -20.82 10.46
C GLY A 150 -11.38 -19.87 10.99
N LEU A 151 -12.65 -20.23 10.77
CA LEU A 151 -13.78 -19.37 11.11
C LEU A 151 -13.99 -19.25 12.62
N ILE A 152 -14.16 -18.01 13.08
CA ILE A 152 -14.65 -17.70 14.43
C ILE A 152 -16.16 -17.50 14.34
N ALA A 153 -16.91 -18.09 15.27
CA ALA A 153 -18.35 -17.90 15.38
C ALA A 153 -18.74 -17.19 16.68
N ASN A 154 -19.92 -16.56 16.70
CA ASN A 154 -20.56 -16.08 17.93
C ASN A 154 -21.40 -17.17 18.59
N ARG A 155 -22.03 -16.84 19.72
CA ARG A 155 -22.90 -17.70 20.53
C ARG A 155 -24.15 -18.22 19.80
N LEU A 156 -24.47 -17.64 18.63
CA LEU A 156 -25.57 -18.06 17.76
C LEU A 156 -25.08 -19.02 16.66
N GLY A 157 -23.79 -19.34 16.63
CA GLY A 157 -23.16 -20.14 15.58
C GLY A 157 -22.84 -19.36 14.30
N GLU A 158 -23.04 -18.04 14.29
CA GLU A 158 -22.85 -17.20 13.11
C GLU A 158 -21.36 -16.84 12.95
N PRO A 159 -20.76 -16.97 11.74
CA PRO A 159 -19.36 -16.63 11.51
C PRO A 159 -19.14 -15.11 11.60
N VAL A 160 -18.12 -14.68 12.35
CA VAL A 160 -17.81 -13.25 12.61
C VAL A 160 -16.45 -12.81 12.07
N ALA A 161 -15.50 -13.72 11.93
CA ALA A 161 -14.13 -13.43 11.52
C ALA A 161 -13.41 -14.72 11.08
N ILE A 162 -12.21 -14.57 10.51
CA ILE A 162 -11.31 -15.68 10.18
C ILE A 162 -9.96 -15.44 10.85
N LEU A 163 -9.37 -16.53 11.34
CA LEU A 163 -8.06 -16.56 11.99
C LEU A 163 -7.10 -17.41 11.15
N ARG A 164 -5.89 -16.92 10.88
CA ARG A 164 -4.87 -17.72 10.19
C ARG A 164 -4.26 -18.77 11.13
N SER A 165 -3.97 -19.95 10.59
CA SER A 165 -3.25 -20.99 11.34
C SER A 165 -1.85 -20.54 11.76
N ALA A 166 -1.19 -19.67 10.97
CA ALA A 166 0.10 -19.07 11.35
C ALA A 166 -0.02 -18.17 12.59
N THR A 167 -1.07 -17.34 12.66
CA THR A 167 -1.36 -16.50 13.84
C THR A 167 -1.57 -17.36 15.08
N VAL A 168 -2.30 -18.48 14.98
CA VAL A 168 -2.50 -19.42 16.10
C VAL A 168 -1.17 -19.92 16.64
N ALA A 169 -0.27 -20.36 15.75
CA ALA A 169 1.03 -20.88 16.13
C ALA A 169 1.87 -19.80 16.84
N GLN A 170 1.88 -18.59 16.31
CA GLN A 170 2.60 -17.46 16.90
C GLN A 170 2.07 -17.10 18.30
N TYR A 171 0.75 -16.98 18.45
CA TYR A 171 0.12 -16.56 19.70
C TYR A 171 0.12 -17.65 20.79
N SER A 172 0.34 -18.91 20.39
CA SER A 172 0.44 -20.06 21.32
C SER A 172 1.88 -20.36 21.77
N THR A 173 2.85 -19.51 21.40
CA THR A 173 4.25 -19.66 21.82
C THR A 173 4.34 -19.41 23.33
N GLY A 174 4.80 -20.40 24.10
CA GLY A 174 4.96 -20.31 25.55
C GLY A 174 3.72 -20.67 26.38
N VAL A 175 2.51 -20.33 25.91
CA VAL A 175 1.24 -20.71 26.56
C VAL A 175 0.26 -21.27 25.53
N ALA A 176 -0.24 -22.47 25.79
CA ALA A 176 -1.29 -23.06 24.96
C ALA A 176 -2.62 -22.33 25.18
N LEU A 177 -2.96 -21.42 24.25
CA LEU A 177 -4.32 -20.90 24.07
C LEU A 177 -5.16 -21.97 23.37
N THR A 178 -6.32 -22.33 23.92
CA THR A 178 -7.08 -23.51 23.42
C THR A 178 -8.49 -23.20 23.00
N ASP A 179 -9.15 -22.26 23.67
CA ASP A 179 -10.58 -22.05 23.59
C ASP A 179 -10.88 -20.57 23.31
N ILE A 180 -11.82 -20.33 22.40
CA ILE A 180 -12.35 -19.01 22.09
C ILE A 180 -13.61 -18.78 22.92
N TYR A 181 -13.70 -17.60 23.53
CA TYR A 181 -14.86 -17.17 24.28
C TYR A 181 -15.44 -15.87 23.71
N GLU A 182 -16.76 -15.82 23.60
CA GLU A 182 -17.49 -14.57 23.42
C GLU A 182 -17.94 -14.04 24.80
N ILE A 183 -17.67 -12.77 25.05
CA ILE A 183 -18.06 -12.03 26.26
C ILE A 183 -19.05 -10.94 25.83
N GLU A 184 -20.34 -11.13 26.14
CA GLU A 184 -21.37 -10.10 25.95
C GLU A 184 -21.44 -9.22 27.21
N ILE A 185 -21.30 -7.90 27.05
CA ILE A 185 -21.32 -6.92 28.13
C ILE A 185 -22.52 -5.99 27.94
N ASP A 186 -23.34 -5.85 28.99
CA ASP A 186 -24.38 -4.84 29.09
C ASP A 186 -23.77 -3.53 29.58
N LEU A 187 -23.50 -2.65 28.62
CA LEU A 187 -22.86 -1.35 28.82
C LEU A 187 -23.69 -0.42 29.71
N SER A 188 -25.00 -0.63 29.81
CA SER A 188 -25.88 0.18 30.66
C SER A 188 -25.69 -0.08 32.16
N LYS A 189 -25.03 -1.18 32.50
CA LYS A 189 -24.76 -1.60 33.89
C LYS A 189 -23.31 -1.40 34.32
N LEU A 190 -22.45 -0.94 33.42
CA LEU A 190 -21.06 -0.62 33.76
C LEU A 190 -21.00 0.68 34.57
N PRO A 191 -20.10 0.80 35.55
CA PRO A 191 -19.86 2.08 36.22
C PRO A 191 -19.35 3.14 35.23
N ASP A 192 -18.53 2.71 34.27
CA ASP A 192 -18.00 3.54 33.18
C ASP A 192 -18.23 2.81 31.87
N SER A 193 -18.98 3.45 30.98
CA SER A 193 -19.20 2.95 29.62
C SER A 193 -18.52 3.90 28.63
N PRO A 194 -18.22 3.45 27.40
CA PRO A 194 -17.67 4.35 26.39
C PRO A 194 -18.60 5.54 26.16
N ASP A 195 -18.10 6.73 26.51
CA ASP A 195 -18.75 8.01 26.25
C ASP A 195 -19.02 8.18 24.75
N LEU A 196 -20.08 8.91 24.43
CA LEU A 196 -20.40 9.25 23.05
C LEU A 196 -19.25 10.03 22.40
N GLY A 197 -18.77 9.55 21.26
CA GLY A 197 -17.72 10.17 20.45
C GLY A 197 -16.30 10.10 21.04
N LYS A 198 -16.10 9.44 22.18
CA LYS A 198 -14.76 9.29 22.79
C LYS A 198 -14.21 7.89 22.60
N MET A 199 -12.96 7.81 22.17
CA MET A 199 -12.27 6.55 21.97
C MET A 199 -11.77 5.98 23.31
N CYS A 200 -12.13 4.74 23.59
CA CYS A 200 -11.61 3.95 24.71
C CYS A 200 -10.87 2.72 24.20
N THR A 201 -10.19 1.99 25.07
CA THR A 201 -9.64 0.67 24.79
C THR A 201 -10.05 -0.31 25.87
N PHE A 202 -10.45 -1.51 25.47
CA PHE A 202 -10.44 -2.64 26.38
C PHE A 202 -9.00 -3.09 26.64
N ALA A 203 -8.78 -3.74 27.79
CA ALA A 203 -7.51 -4.38 28.10
C ALA A 203 -7.72 -5.57 29.04
N TRP A 204 -7.18 -6.74 28.71
CA TRP A 204 -7.20 -7.92 29.59
C TRP A 204 -5.95 -7.95 30.47
N MET A 205 -6.07 -7.37 31.66
CA MET A 205 -4.94 -7.12 32.54
C MET A 205 -4.55 -8.33 33.38
N VAL A 206 -3.26 -8.66 33.35
CA VAL A 206 -2.61 -9.68 34.18
C VAL A 206 -1.32 -9.11 34.79
N PRO A 207 -0.84 -9.65 35.92
CA PRO A 207 0.46 -9.27 36.47
C PRO A 207 1.59 -9.56 35.49
N VAL A 208 2.60 -8.67 35.43
CA VAL A 208 3.80 -8.88 34.62
C VAL A 208 4.63 -10.03 35.22
N PRO A 209 5.02 -11.05 34.44
CA PRO A 209 5.87 -12.11 34.96
C PRO A 209 7.25 -11.58 35.38
N LYS A 210 7.82 -12.12 36.47
CA LYS A 210 9.13 -11.69 37.00
C LYS A 210 10.24 -11.70 35.96
N ALA A 211 10.23 -12.65 35.03
CA ALA A 211 11.20 -12.76 33.95
C ALA A 211 11.15 -11.58 32.95
N TYR A 212 10.00 -10.92 32.79
CA TYR A 212 9.83 -9.77 31.90
C TYR A 212 10.03 -8.43 32.62
N ALA A 213 9.72 -8.35 33.92
CA ALA A 213 9.79 -7.10 34.69
C ALA A 213 11.19 -6.44 34.73
N VAL A 214 12.25 -7.20 34.42
CA VAL A 214 13.64 -6.70 34.34
C VAL A 214 13.98 -6.06 32.99
N ARG A 215 13.12 -6.21 31.98
CA ARG A 215 13.38 -5.71 30.62
C ARG A 215 13.26 -4.18 30.55
N PRO A 216 14.09 -3.51 29.72
CA PRO A 216 14.01 -2.06 29.52
C PRO A 216 12.64 -1.58 29.04
N GLU A 217 12.02 -2.30 28.09
CA GLU A 217 10.76 -1.90 27.44
C GLU A 217 9.57 -1.88 28.39
N VAL A 218 9.64 -2.65 29.48
CA VAL A 218 8.58 -2.76 30.51
C VAL A 218 9.07 -2.36 31.90
N LYS A 219 10.17 -1.61 31.97
CA LYS A 219 10.72 -1.15 33.26
C LYS A 219 9.68 -0.32 34.01
N GLY A 220 9.32 -0.76 35.21
CA GLY A 220 8.33 -0.09 36.05
C GLY A 220 6.86 -0.38 35.70
N VAL A 221 6.63 -1.27 34.72
CA VAL A 221 5.31 -1.83 34.39
C VAL A 221 5.02 -3.01 35.32
N GLU A 222 3.90 -2.96 36.02
CA GLU A 222 3.49 -3.94 37.04
C GLU A 222 2.22 -4.70 36.63
N ALA A 223 1.45 -4.17 35.68
CA ALA A 223 0.30 -4.82 35.06
C ALA A 223 0.32 -4.57 33.54
N TRP A 224 -0.06 -5.58 32.77
CA TRP A 224 -0.07 -5.53 31.30
C TRP A 224 -1.05 -6.56 30.71
N GLU A 225 -1.11 -6.67 29.38
CA GLU A 225 -1.84 -7.74 28.71
C GLU A 225 -0.92 -8.91 28.37
N TYR A 226 -1.40 -10.15 28.41
CA TYR A 226 -0.62 -11.29 27.91
C TYR A 226 -0.27 -11.12 26.42
N GLN A 227 -1.12 -10.45 25.64
CA GLN A 227 -0.83 -10.13 24.25
C GLN A 227 0.38 -9.18 24.09
N ASP A 228 0.66 -8.30 25.06
CA ASP A 228 1.87 -7.49 25.07
C ASP A 228 3.12 -8.38 25.15
N GLN A 229 3.04 -9.50 25.91
CA GLN A 229 4.10 -10.51 25.95
C GLN A 229 4.30 -11.14 24.58
N VAL A 230 3.22 -11.58 23.92
CA VAL A 230 3.27 -12.22 22.60
C VAL A 230 3.93 -11.30 21.58
N ILE A 231 3.60 -10.00 21.60
CA ILE A 231 4.21 -9.00 20.73
C ILE A 231 5.70 -8.85 21.05
N LEU A 232 6.09 -8.71 22.33
CA LEU A 232 7.50 -8.60 22.70
C LEU A 232 8.31 -9.85 22.34
N ASP A 233 7.75 -11.04 22.54
CA ASP A 233 8.39 -12.31 22.19
C ASP A 233 8.58 -12.43 20.68
N PHE A 234 7.59 -12.02 19.89
CA PHE A 234 7.70 -11.92 18.43
C PHE A 234 8.82 -10.94 18.02
N LEU A 235 8.81 -9.72 18.57
CA LEU A 235 9.84 -8.71 18.26
C LEU A 235 11.24 -9.15 18.71
N ASP A 236 11.36 -9.93 19.78
CA ASP A 236 12.62 -10.54 20.21
C ASP A 236 13.08 -11.66 19.27
N ALA A 237 12.17 -12.52 18.83
CA ALA A 237 12.47 -13.58 17.88
C ALA A 237 12.97 -12.97 16.55
N GLU A 238 12.29 -11.93 16.08
CA GLU A 238 12.69 -11.16 14.92
C GLU A 238 14.10 -10.55 15.14
N ARG A 239 14.34 -9.83 16.26
CA ARG A 239 15.68 -9.26 16.58
C ARG A 239 16.81 -10.30 16.68
N LYS A 240 16.51 -11.53 17.09
CA LYS A 240 17.50 -12.61 17.27
C LYS A 240 17.87 -13.32 15.98
N ASP A 241 17.03 -13.27 14.94
CA ASP A 241 17.34 -13.97 13.69
C ASP A 241 18.49 -13.24 12.97
N PRO A 242 19.70 -13.84 12.87
CA PRO A 242 20.85 -13.19 12.24
C PRO A 242 20.64 -12.91 10.74
N ASN A 243 19.69 -13.61 10.10
CA ASN A 243 19.30 -13.40 8.71
C ASN A 243 18.32 -12.23 8.55
N ARG A 244 17.65 -11.81 9.63
CA ARG A 244 16.64 -10.77 9.65
C ARG A 244 17.16 -9.61 10.49
N ARG A 245 17.60 -8.55 9.81
CA ARG A 245 18.34 -7.44 10.42
C ARG A 245 17.33 -6.36 10.78
N HIS A 246 16.86 -6.34 12.03
CA HIS A 246 15.78 -5.46 12.48
C HIS A 246 16.28 -4.10 12.95
N TYR A 247 15.38 -3.11 12.93
CA TYR A 247 15.62 -1.85 13.61
C TYR A 247 15.75 -2.08 15.12
N PRO A 248 16.78 -1.52 15.79
CA PRO A 248 17.03 -1.83 17.20
C PRO A 248 16.00 -1.22 18.15
N THR A 249 15.43 -0.06 17.80
CA THR A 249 14.48 0.69 18.63
C THR A 249 13.05 0.44 18.17
N LEU A 250 12.39 -0.58 18.74
CA LEU A 250 11.04 -1.00 18.36
C LEU A 250 9.97 -0.30 19.22
N PHE A 251 9.77 0.99 18.99
CA PHE A 251 8.83 1.86 19.71
C PHE A 251 8.03 2.74 18.73
N GLU A 252 6.95 3.35 19.22
CA GLU A 252 6.18 4.31 18.42
C GLU A 252 7.05 5.51 17.97
N PHE A 253 6.85 5.91 16.71
CA PHE A 253 7.24 7.22 16.20
C PHE A 253 6.34 8.32 16.75
N ASP A 254 6.92 9.49 17.03
CA ASP A 254 6.21 10.68 17.46
C ASP A 254 5.64 11.45 16.27
N LEU A 255 4.32 11.43 16.15
CA LEU A 255 3.58 12.14 15.10
C LEU A 255 2.87 13.39 15.64
N SER A 256 3.31 13.96 16.76
CA SER A 256 2.77 15.24 17.25
C SER A 256 3.03 16.39 16.27
N GLU A 257 4.11 16.29 15.50
CA GLU A 257 4.46 17.23 14.43
C GLU A 257 4.24 16.58 13.05
N PRO A 258 3.91 17.37 12.01
CA PRO A 258 3.80 16.86 10.65
C PRO A 258 5.10 16.17 10.19
N PRO A 259 5.00 15.02 9.48
CA PRO A 259 6.18 14.29 9.02
C PRO A 259 7.02 15.09 8.01
N SER A 260 8.34 14.90 8.05
CA SER A 260 9.32 15.56 7.17
C SER A 260 9.66 14.69 5.95
N PRO A 261 9.84 15.28 4.75
CA PRO A 261 10.30 14.53 3.57
C PRO A 261 11.69 13.92 3.73
N THR A 262 12.58 14.51 4.55
CA THR A 262 14.00 14.13 4.60
C THR A 262 14.42 13.46 5.91
N ALA A 263 13.50 13.30 6.86
CA ALA A 263 13.81 12.70 8.15
C ALA A 263 12.66 11.83 8.64
N LEU A 264 13.01 10.73 9.32
CA LEU A 264 12.04 9.98 10.10
C LEU A 264 11.63 10.79 11.33
N PRO A 265 10.38 10.64 11.82
CA PRO A 265 9.99 11.21 13.10
C PRO A 265 10.86 10.66 14.25
N ALA A 266 10.89 11.37 15.38
CA ALA A 266 11.58 10.89 16.57
C ALA A 266 10.87 9.67 17.18
N HIS A 267 11.57 8.84 17.96
CA HIS A 267 10.96 7.71 18.68
C HIS A 267 10.61 8.12 20.11
N LYS A 268 9.50 7.59 20.63
CA LYS A 268 9.15 7.69 22.06
C LYS A 268 9.63 6.42 22.77
N THR A 269 10.73 6.50 23.51
CA THR A 269 11.40 5.32 24.09
C THR A 269 10.98 5.01 25.53
N ASP A 270 9.78 5.43 25.94
CA ASP A 270 9.24 5.10 27.27
C ASP A 270 8.22 3.96 27.21
N ALA A 271 7.95 3.35 28.36
CA ALA A 271 7.12 2.16 28.45
C ALA A 271 5.68 2.36 27.95
N ARG A 272 5.14 3.59 27.88
CA ARG A 272 3.78 3.85 27.37
C ARG A 272 3.70 3.80 25.84
N HIS A 273 4.82 4.03 25.18
CA HIS A 273 4.92 4.11 23.73
C HIS A 273 5.66 2.91 23.11
N ARG A 274 5.82 1.83 23.89
CA ARG A 274 6.22 0.52 23.36
C ARG A 274 5.15 0.02 22.38
N LEU A 275 5.56 -0.77 21.39
CA LEU A 275 4.62 -1.50 20.55
C LEU A 275 3.88 -2.52 21.41
N MET A 276 2.55 -2.42 21.48
CA MET A 276 1.73 -3.26 22.35
C MET A 276 0.32 -3.42 21.81
N ALA A 277 -0.46 -4.33 22.42
CA ALA A 277 -1.82 -4.58 21.96
C ALA A 277 -2.71 -3.35 22.23
N TRP A 278 -3.74 -3.13 21.42
CA TRP A 278 -4.79 -2.15 21.71
C TRP A 278 -6.12 -2.70 21.20
N HIS A 279 -7.20 -2.38 21.90
CA HIS A 279 -8.53 -2.92 21.62
C HIS A 279 -9.56 -1.78 21.56
N PRO A 280 -9.49 -0.91 20.54
CA PRO A 280 -10.23 0.34 20.51
C PRO A 280 -11.74 0.10 20.42
N VAL A 281 -12.49 0.91 21.16
CA VAL A 281 -13.95 0.95 21.15
C VAL A 281 -14.42 2.39 21.20
N ILE A 282 -15.41 2.72 20.37
CA ILE A 282 -16.05 4.03 20.36
C ILE A 282 -17.56 3.88 20.24
N ARG A 283 -18.31 4.69 20.99
CA ARG A 283 -19.74 4.87 20.75
C ARG A 283 -19.94 6.02 19.79
N SER A 284 -20.32 5.73 18.55
CA SER A 284 -20.50 6.74 17.52
C SER A 284 -21.75 7.58 17.79
N ASN A 285 -21.76 8.82 17.30
CA ASN A 285 -22.89 9.73 17.29
C ASN A 285 -23.73 9.62 16.00
N ALA A 286 -23.24 8.91 14.99
CA ALA A 286 -23.87 8.83 13.67
C ALA A 286 -24.96 7.75 13.61
N ALA A 287 -26.10 8.01 12.97
CA ALA A 287 -27.12 6.98 12.75
C ALA A 287 -26.70 5.97 11.66
N ALA A 288 -25.96 6.44 10.66
CA ALA A 288 -25.29 5.64 9.64
C ALA A 288 -23.87 6.19 9.50
N LEU A 289 -22.88 5.32 9.32
CA LEU A 289 -21.49 5.69 9.18
C LEU A 289 -21.22 6.22 7.77
N ARG A 290 -20.54 7.37 7.70
CA ARG A 290 -19.74 7.78 6.55
C ARG A 290 -18.42 7.01 6.58
N VAL A 291 -18.10 6.36 5.47
CA VAL A 291 -16.94 5.47 5.37
C VAL A 291 -15.89 6.11 4.47
N GLY A 292 -14.72 6.41 5.03
CA GLY A 292 -13.51 6.68 4.26
C GLY A 292 -12.86 5.38 3.85
N HIS A 293 -12.35 5.31 2.62
CA HIS A 293 -11.62 4.15 2.09
C HIS A 293 -10.29 4.60 1.48
N LEU A 294 -9.20 3.97 1.91
CA LEU A 294 -7.86 4.09 1.36
C LEU A 294 -7.35 2.70 0.95
N SER A 295 -6.46 2.66 -0.03
CA SER A 295 -5.74 1.46 -0.47
C SER A 295 -4.42 1.88 -1.09
N ASP A 296 -3.49 0.94 -1.30
CA ASP A 296 -2.25 1.18 -2.06
C ASP A 296 -1.49 2.38 -1.48
N VAL A 297 -1.30 2.38 -0.16
CA VAL A 297 -0.71 3.51 0.54
C VAL A 297 0.82 3.45 0.46
N HIS A 298 1.41 2.25 0.31
CA HIS A 298 2.81 2.02 -0.06
C HIS A 298 3.80 2.88 0.75
N VAL A 299 3.71 2.83 2.08
CA VAL A 299 4.68 3.49 2.96
C VAL A 299 6.07 2.93 2.67
N ASN A 300 7.02 3.84 2.42
CA ASN A 300 8.37 3.48 2.02
C ASN A 300 9.39 4.51 2.52
N VAL A 301 10.08 4.22 3.63
CA VAL A 301 11.10 5.11 4.21
C VAL A 301 12.29 5.39 3.30
N ARG A 302 12.50 4.59 2.24
CA ARG A 302 13.50 4.87 1.20
C ARG A 302 13.27 6.23 0.54
N GLN A 303 12.02 6.67 0.44
CA GLN A 303 11.64 7.97 -0.09
C GLN A 303 12.26 9.12 0.73
N ASN A 304 12.42 8.94 2.05
CA ASN A 304 13.11 9.91 2.89
C ASN A 304 14.60 10.02 2.57
N THR A 305 15.22 8.92 2.15
CA THR A 305 16.60 8.95 1.65
C THR A 305 16.66 9.62 0.29
N LEU A 306 15.78 9.24 -0.65
CA LEU A 306 15.75 9.84 -1.99
C LEU A 306 15.61 11.36 -1.94
N ALA A 307 14.74 11.87 -1.07
CA ALA A 307 14.51 13.29 -0.83
C ALA A 307 15.76 14.07 -0.36
N LYS A 308 16.79 13.39 0.16
CA LYS A 308 18.06 14.01 0.59
C LYS A 308 19.03 14.29 -0.56
N SER A 309 18.76 13.82 -1.78
CA SER A 309 19.68 13.99 -2.90
C SER A 309 19.86 15.48 -3.26
N PRO A 310 21.11 16.01 -3.22
CA PRO A 310 21.38 17.38 -3.61
C PRO A 310 21.68 17.52 -5.11
N ALA A 311 21.46 16.47 -5.93
CA ALA A 311 21.81 16.47 -7.35
C ALA A 311 20.87 17.37 -8.16
N TYR A 312 21.41 18.23 -9.02
CA TYR A 312 20.64 19.07 -9.93
C TYR A 312 20.60 18.53 -11.36
N LEU A 313 19.51 18.80 -12.09
CA LEU A 313 19.37 18.46 -13.52
C LEU A 313 20.49 19.08 -14.36
N LEU A 314 20.71 20.39 -14.15
CA LEU A 314 21.77 21.17 -14.77
C LEU A 314 22.65 21.72 -13.66
N GLU A 315 23.71 21.00 -13.34
CA GLU A 315 24.62 21.33 -12.25
C GLU A 315 25.90 21.98 -12.79
N GLN A 316 26.40 22.99 -12.08
CA GLN A 316 27.67 23.66 -12.33
C GLN A 316 28.82 22.92 -11.63
N PRO A 317 30.05 22.98 -12.16
CA PRO A 317 31.24 22.59 -11.39
C PRO A 317 31.24 23.30 -10.03
N GLY A 318 31.25 22.52 -8.95
CA GLY A 318 31.09 23.03 -7.57
C GLY A 318 29.73 22.72 -6.92
N GLY A 319 28.81 22.08 -7.63
CA GLY A 319 27.61 21.49 -7.02
C GLY A 319 26.42 22.43 -6.83
N GLN A 320 26.38 23.54 -7.59
CA GLN A 320 25.29 24.51 -7.59
C GLN A 320 24.43 24.37 -8.85
N PRO A 321 23.13 24.71 -8.81
CA PRO A 321 22.30 24.71 -10.01
C PRO A 321 22.79 25.76 -11.01
N ALA A 322 22.63 25.47 -12.31
CA ALA A 322 22.91 26.45 -13.35
C ALA A 322 22.00 27.70 -13.20
N PRO A 323 22.55 28.93 -13.35
CA PRO A 323 21.73 30.14 -13.29
C PRO A 323 20.55 30.10 -14.27
N GLY A 324 19.36 30.46 -13.80
CA GLY A 324 18.14 30.43 -14.61
C GLY A 324 17.44 29.07 -14.68
N THR A 325 17.91 28.08 -13.91
CA THR A 325 17.23 26.79 -13.67
C THR A 325 16.60 26.75 -12.28
N PRO A 326 15.73 25.78 -11.96
CA PRO A 326 15.14 25.67 -10.63
C PRO A 326 16.21 25.58 -9.52
N ALA A 327 16.04 26.36 -8.45
CA ALA A 327 17.02 26.45 -7.35
C ALA A 327 17.03 25.22 -6.42
N GLU A 328 15.98 24.41 -6.45
CA GLU A 328 15.87 23.19 -5.65
C GLU A 328 16.18 21.92 -6.48
N PRO A 329 16.83 20.91 -5.86
CA PRO A 329 17.04 19.61 -6.49
C PRO A 329 15.72 18.96 -6.89
N PRO A 330 15.68 18.14 -7.96
CA PRO A 330 14.45 17.43 -8.34
C PRO A 330 13.88 16.56 -7.22
N ALA A 331 14.73 16.00 -6.36
CA ALA A 331 14.33 15.20 -5.22
C ALA A 331 13.43 15.95 -4.22
N SER A 332 13.44 17.29 -4.18
CA SER A 332 12.51 18.07 -3.34
C SER A 332 11.05 17.96 -3.82
N ARG A 333 10.85 17.53 -5.06
CA ARG A 333 9.52 17.33 -5.69
C ARG A 333 8.98 15.93 -5.50
N LEU A 334 9.73 15.06 -4.82
CA LEU A 334 9.34 13.67 -4.59
C LEU A 334 8.05 13.61 -3.76
N CYS A 335 7.05 12.91 -4.28
CA CYS A 335 5.86 12.54 -3.51
C CYS A 335 6.26 11.46 -2.50
N ASN A 336 6.12 11.77 -1.20
CA ASN A 336 6.39 10.83 -0.12
C ASN A 336 5.07 10.22 0.34
N SER A 337 4.96 8.89 0.21
CA SER A 337 3.76 8.12 0.48
C SER A 337 3.28 8.26 1.92
N PHE A 338 4.19 8.28 2.90
CA PHE A 338 3.79 8.43 4.31
C PHE A 338 3.23 9.82 4.61
N ILE A 339 3.79 10.86 3.99
CA ILE A 339 3.25 12.23 4.11
C ILE A 339 1.86 12.31 3.47
N GLY A 340 1.70 11.74 2.27
CA GLY A 340 0.40 11.66 1.58
C GLY A 340 -0.65 10.95 2.44
N LEU A 341 -0.31 9.78 2.98
CA LEU A 341 -1.15 9.00 3.87
C LEU A 341 -1.51 9.78 5.15
N TYR A 342 -0.53 10.37 5.85
CA TYR A 342 -0.78 11.18 7.05
C TYR A 342 -1.80 12.30 6.79
N GLN A 343 -1.65 13.01 5.67
CA GLN A 343 -2.54 14.11 5.30
C GLN A 343 -3.95 13.63 4.94
N LEU A 344 -4.07 12.48 4.26
CA LEU A 344 -5.37 11.89 3.95
C LEU A 344 -6.09 11.37 5.20
N VAL A 345 -5.38 10.66 6.10
CA VAL A 345 -5.97 10.23 7.38
C VAL A 345 -6.42 11.45 8.18
N LYS A 346 -5.61 12.51 8.25
CA LYS A 346 -6.00 13.78 8.88
C LYS A 346 -7.24 14.39 8.23
N ALA A 347 -7.33 14.40 6.89
CA ALA A 347 -8.50 14.93 6.18
C ALA A 347 -9.78 14.13 6.47
N PHE A 348 -9.71 12.80 6.55
CA PHE A 348 -10.86 11.98 6.94
C PHE A 348 -11.24 12.17 8.43
N ALA A 349 -10.27 12.42 9.30
CA ALA A 349 -10.49 12.60 10.74
C ALA A 349 -11.09 13.98 11.09
N ASP A 350 -10.46 15.02 10.57
CA ASP A 350 -10.59 16.41 11.03
C ASP A 350 -10.86 17.38 9.85
N GLY A 351 -11.31 16.83 8.73
CA GLY A 351 -11.80 17.62 7.60
C GLY A 351 -13.18 18.23 7.84
N ASP A 352 -13.64 18.97 6.85
CA ASP A 352 -15.00 19.49 6.80
C ASP A 352 -16.03 18.39 6.49
N GLU A 353 -17.32 18.74 6.46
CA GLU A 353 -18.41 17.81 6.10
C GLU A 353 -18.26 17.18 4.70
N ALA A 354 -17.44 17.77 3.82
CA ALA A 354 -17.20 17.22 2.49
C ALA A 354 -16.20 16.06 2.50
N THR A 355 -15.35 15.97 3.53
CA THR A 355 -14.19 15.08 3.60
C THR A 355 -14.19 14.16 4.82
N LYS A 356 -14.83 14.58 5.92
CA LYS A 356 -14.85 13.86 7.18
C LYS A 356 -15.58 12.52 7.11
N ALA A 357 -14.94 11.49 7.66
CA ALA A 357 -15.49 10.15 7.82
C ALA A 357 -15.75 9.84 9.31
N ASP A 358 -16.69 8.93 9.56
CA ASP A 358 -16.94 8.39 10.90
C ASP A 358 -16.10 7.13 11.16
N VAL A 359 -15.64 6.48 10.09
CA VAL A 359 -14.75 5.32 10.09
C VAL A 359 -13.87 5.34 8.85
N LEU A 360 -12.62 4.92 9.01
CA LEU A 360 -11.68 4.70 7.92
C LEU A 360 -11.45 3.20 7.72
N VAL A 361 -11.43 2.74 6.48
CA VAL A 361 -11.01 1.39 6.10
C VAL A 361 -9.82 1.50 5.16
N ILE A 362 -8.70 0.84 5.50
CA ILE A 362 -7.52 0.77 4.64
C ILE A 362 -7.36 -0.67 4.14
N THR A 363 -7.41 -0.87 2.82
CA THR A 363 -7.35 -2.20 2.20
C THR A 363 -5.98 -2.53 1.63
N GLY A 364 -5.10 -3.10 2.47
CA GLY A 364 -3.84 -3.69 2.03
C GLY A 364 -2.82 -2.72 1.47
N ASP A 365 -1.63 -3.27 1.19
CA ASP A 365 -0.48 -2.54 0.64
C ASP A 365 -0.16 -1.29 1.48
N LEU A 366 -0.07 -1.52 2.79
CA LEU A 366 0.28 -0.54 3.82
C LEU A 366 1.71 -0.06 3.68
N LEU A 367 2.58 -0.96 3.25
CA LEU A 367 4.00 -0.76 3.03
C LEU A 367 4.35 -1.32 1.66
N ASP A 368 5.47 -0.88 1.09
CA ASP A 368 5.94 -1.40 -0.19
C ASP A 368 6.70 -2.74 0.00
N PHE A 369 7.48 -2.86 1.07
CA PHE A 369 8.19 -4.07 1.51
C PHE A 369 8.77 -3.84 2.92
N ASN A 370 9.07 -4.90 3.67
CA ASN A 370 9.39 -4.75 5.09
C ASN A 370 10.88 -4.52 5.44
N ARG A 371 11.82 -4.80 4.53
CA ARG A 371 13.26 -4.53 4.74
C ARG A 371 13.68 -3.32 3.92
N ASN A 372 13.99 -2.22 4.58
CA ASN A 372 14.21 -0.95 3.92
C ASN A 372 15.52 -0.27 4.34
N LEU A 373 15.96 0.69 3.53
CA LEU A 373 17.13 1.52 3.81
C LEU A 373 16.82 2.47 4.95
N ASP A 374 17.58 2.41 6.04
CA ASP A 374 17.48 3.34 7.16
C ASP A 374 17.95 4.74 6.71
N PRO A 375 17.05 5.74 6.64
CA PRO A 375 17.42 7.07 6.20
C PRO A 375 18.45 7.73 7.11
N ASN A 376 18.51 7.37 8.39
CA ASN A 376 19.47 7.95 9.33
C ASN A 376 20.90 7.43 9.14
N ALA A 377 21.07 6.30 8.44
CA ALA A 377 22.39 5.79 8.07
C ALA A 377 23.03 6.56 6.90
N ILE A 378 22.26 7.44 6.22
CA ILE A 378 22.72 8.19 5.06
C ILE A 378 22.98 9.65 5.45
N PRO A 379 24.23 10.15 5.28
CA PRO A 379 24.54 11.54 5.54
C PRO A 379 23.78 12.44 4.55
N PRO A 380 23.27 13.60 5.00
CA PRO A 380 22.67 14.57 4.09
C PRO A 380 23.71 15.09 3.09
N ASN A 381 23.25 15.59 1.94
CA ASN A 381 24.07 16.27 0.94
C ASN A 381 25.23 15.44 0.35
N SER A 382 25.15 14.11 0.37
CA SER A 382 26.17 13.23 -0.22
C SER A 382 25.58 12.30 -1.27
N ILE A 383 25.74 12.69 -2.54
CA ILE A 383 25.32 11.88 -3.70
C ILE A 383 26.04 10.54 -3.70
N GLY A 384 27.38 10.54 -3.56
CA GLY A 384 28.17 9.31 -3.58
C GLY A 384 27.89 8.34 -2.44
N ALA A 385 27.57 8.82 -1.23
CA ALA A 385 27.16 7.93 -0.14
C ALA A 385 25.79 7.31 -0.41
N GLN A 386 24.85 8.12 -0.89
CA GLN A 386 23.51 7.67 -1.24
C GLN A 386 23.50 6.63 -2.36
N TRP A 387 24.18 6.89 -3.48
CA TRP A 387 24.25 5.96 -4.62
C TRP A 387 24.86 4.62 -4.23
N ARG A 388 25.96 4.62 -3.47
CA ARG A 388 26.56 3.39 -2.95
C ARG A 388 25.62 2.63 -2.02
N ALA A 389 24.88 3.33 -1.16
CA ALA A 389 23.93 2.69 -0.27
C ALA A 389 22.76 2.03 -1.02
N PHE A 390 22.32 2.62 -2.14
CA PHE A 390 21.27 2.06 -3.00
C PHE A 390 21.71 0.88 -3.87
N ASN A 391 22.97 0.44 -3.81
CA ASN A 391 23.37 -0.85 -4.37
C ASN A 391 22.79 -1.98 -3.52
N VAL A 392 21.53 -2.30 -3.77
CA VAL A 392 20.74 -3.25 -2.98
C VAL A 392 21.38 -4.64 -3.05
N LEU A 393 21.90 -5.03 -4.22
CA LEU A 393 22.54 -6.34 -4.40
C LEU A 393 23.74 -6.54 -3.47
N ASN A 394 24.55 -5.50 -3.23
CA ASN A 394 25.67 -5.56 -2.30
C ASN A 394 25.26 -5.32 -0.83
N ASN A 395 24.23 -4.52 -0.60
CA ASN A 395 23.94 -3.97 0.73
C ASN A 395 22.71 -4.52 1.45
N ILE A 396 21.83 -5.30 0.80
CA ILE A 396 20.60 -5.80 1.44
C ILE A 396 20.89 -6.64 2.69
N GLN A 397 22.10 -7.20 2.76
CA GLN A 397 22.68 -7.90 3.89
C GLN A 397 23.67 -7.01 4.67
N ASN A 398 23.42 -5.72 4.84
CA ASN A 398 24.19 -4.83 5.73
C ASN A 398 23.28 -4.40 6.90
N PRO A 399 23.59 -4.76 8.16
CA PRO A 399 22.67 -4.56 9.28
C PRO A 399 22.63 -3.10 9.75
N GLY A 400 23.66 -2.32 9.44
CA GLY A 400 23.69 -0.89 9.71
C GLY A 400 22.85 -0.08 8.72
N LEU A 401 22.47 -0.69 7.59
CA LEU A 401 21.94 0.02 6.44
C LEU A 401 20.51 -0.42 6.07
N TYR A 402 20.28 -1.72 5.86
CA TYR A 402 18.97 -2.26 5.48
C TYR A 402 18.31 -2.96 6.66
N LYS A 403 17.30 -2.31 7.23
CA LYS A 403 16.64 -2.70 8.49
C LYS A 403 15.17 -3.05 8.26
N ARG A 404 14.65 -3.98 9.07
CA ARG A 404 13.23 -4.38 9.05
C ARG A 404 12.40 -3.67 10.12
N GLY A 405 11.13 -3.41 9.80
CA GLY A 405 10.10 -2.91 10.72
C GLY A 405 9.94 -1.39 10.79
N LEU A 406 10.72 -0.61 10.03
CA LEU A 406 10.61 0.85 10.01
C LEU A 406 9.24 1.31 9.49
N ASP A 407 8.84 0.78 8.34
CA ASP A 407 7.58 1.10 7.66
C ASP A 407 6.37 0.62 8.48
N ASP A 408 6.42 -0.61 9.02
CA ASP A 408 5.39 -1.16 9.93
C ASP A 408 5.16 -0.26 11.15
N MET A 409 6.23 0.21 11.80
CA MET A 409 6.16 1.09 12.96
C MET A 409 5.56 2.46 12.61
N LEU A 410 5.86 3.02 11.44
CA LEU A 410 5.24 4.28 10.99
C LEU A 410 3.73 4.13 10.84
N VAL A 411 3.27 3.04 10.21
CA VAL A 411 1.85 2.76 10.04
C VAL A 411 1.18 2.50 11.39
N TYR A 412 1.79 1.70 12.26
CA TYR A 412 1.31 1.47 13.63
C TYR A 412 1.15 2.79 14.40
N SER A 413 2.16 3.66 14.36
CA SER A 413 2.12 4.98 14.99
C SER A 413 1.04 5.89 14.42
N LEU A 414 0.81 5.88 13.11
CA LEU A 414 -0.25 6.68 12.49
C LEU A 414 -1.64 6.20 12.91
N VAL A 415 -1.87 4.89 12.91
CA VAL A 415 -3.14 4.31 13.35
C VAL A 415 -3.39 4.65 14.83
N ARG A 416 -2.38 4.51 15.69
CA ARG A 416 -2.41 4.93 17.09
C ARG A 416 -2.71 6.43 17.25
N HIS A 417 -2.08 7.27 16.45
CA HIS A 417 -2.30 8.71 16.44
C HIS A 417 -3.75 9.04 16.05
N ALA A 418 -4.31 8.39 15.03
CA ALA A 418 -5.69 8.57 14.61
C ALA A 418 -6.70 8.24 15.71
N TYR A 419 -6.46 7.15 16.46
CA TYR A 419 -7.28 6.80 17.62
C TYR A 419 -7.16 7.81 18.76
N GLN A 420 -5.93 8.26 19.08
CA GLN A 420 -5.66 9.10 20.25
C GLN A 420 -6.04 10.56 20.05
N GLN A 421 -5.66 11.13 18.91
CA GLN A 421 -5.77 12.57 18.66
C GLN A 421 -7.09 12.90 17.94
N TRP A 422 -7.57 12.00 17.09
CA TRP A 422 -8.70 12.29 16.21
C TRP A 422 -9.96 11.48 16.50
N ASN A 423 -9.90 10.49 17.40
CA ASN A 423 -10.99 9.55 17.68
C ASN A 423 -11.52 8.85 16.40
N LEU A 424 -10.69 8.69 15.37
CA LEU A 424 -11.07 8.05 14.12
C LEU A 424 -10.83 6.54 14.19
N PRO A 425 -11.88 5.69 14.15
CA PRO A 425 -11.68 4.25 14.09
C PRO A 425 -11.15 3.81 12.71
N VAL A 426 -10.17 2.91 12.71
CA VAL A 426 -9.47 2.45 11.49
C VAL A 426 -9.54 0.92 11.37
N PHE A 427 -10.21 0.44 10.32
CA PHE A 427 -10.17 -0.98 9.95
C PHE A 427 -9.06 -1.23 8.92
N LEU A 428 -8.38 -2.37 9.04
CA LEU A 428 -7.30 -2.79 8.16
C LEU A 428 -7.58 -4.18 7.58
N THR A 429 -7.07 -4.42 6.37
CA THR A 429 -6.92 -5.74 5.73
C THR A 429 -5.56 -5.79 5.04
N THR A 430 -5.13 -6.97 4.59
CA THR A 430 -3.86 -7.15 3.88
C THR A 430 -4.03 -7.11 2.36
N GLY A 431 -2.97 -6.66 1.69
CA GLY A 431 -2.66 -6.79 0.28
C GLY A 431 -1.46 -7.72 0.10
N ASN A 432 -0.85 -7.72 -1.09
CA ASN A 432 0.32 -8.54 -1.38
C ASN A 432 1.60 -7.95 -0.79
N HIS A 433 1.72 -6.63 -0.64
CA HIS A 433 2.98 -6.02 -0.18
C HIS A 433 3.26 -6.24 1.32
N GLU A 434 2.25 -6.56 2.15
CA GLU A 434 2.51 -7.08 3.50
C GLU A 434 3.34 -8.37 3.51
N ALA A 435 3.36 -9.11 2.39
CA ALA A 435 4.16 -10.31 2.22
C ALA A 435 5.55 -10.04 1.60
N TYR A 436 5.86 -8.81 1.18
CA TYR A 436 7.11 -8.49 0.48
C TYR A 436 8.24 -8.18 1.45
N GLN A 437 9.40 -8.78 1.16
CA GLN A 437 10.56 -8.64 2.02
C GLN A 437 11.51 -7.53 1.54
N VAL A 438 11.83 -7.45 0.24
CA VAL A 438 12.94 -6.62 -0.25
C VAL A 438 12.51 -5.56 -1.28
N PRO A 439 13.25 -4.44 -1.40
CA PRO A 439 12.97 -3.42 -2.39
C PRO A 439 13.20 -3.89 -3.83
N TYR A 440 12.39 -3.37 -4.72
CA TYR A 440 12.69 -3.30 -6.15
C TYR A 440 13.52 -2.04 -6.48
N GLY A 441 14.09 -2.00 -7.69
CA GLY A 441 14.68 -0.78 -8.26
C GLY A 441 13.63 0.33 -8.44
N ILE A 442 14.06 1.57 -8.68
CA ILE A 442 13.11 2.67 -9.01
C ILE A 442 12.71 2.68 -10.49
N SER A 443 13.45 1.96 -11.34
CA SER A 443 13.15 1.74 -12.76
C SER A 443 13.74 0.38 -13.15
N PRO A 444 13.21 -0.72 -12.60
CA PRO A 444 13.76 -2.06 -12.77
C PRO A 444 13.74 -2.46 -14.25
N ARG A 445 14.87 -2.99 -14.75
CA ARG A 445 15.06 -3.33 -16.18
C ARG A 445 14.98 -4.85 -16.38
N GLU A 446 14.44 -5.28 -17.52
CA GLU A 446 14.37 -6.70 -17.91
C GLU A 446 15.66 -7.16 -18.60
N ASN A 447 16.81 -6.82 -18.03
CA ASN A 447 18.11 -7.16 -18.62
C ASN A 447 18.44 -8.66 -18.50
N ALA A 448 19.49 -9.10 -19.19
CA ALA A 448 19.90 -10.50 -19.23
C ALA A 448 20.15 -11.11 -17.83
N TRP A 449 20.64 -10.31 -16.87
CA TRP A 449 20.87 -10.76 -15.50
C TRP A 449 19.54 -11.04 -14.78
N VAL A 450 18.58 -10.12 -14.86
CA VAL A 450 17.25 -10.26 -14.24
C VAL A 450 16.50 -11.46 -14.83
N MET A 451 16.59 -11.64 -16.16
CA MET A 451 16.01 -12.79 -16.84
C MET A 451 16.63 -14.12 -16.38
N ALA A 452 17.95 -14.16 -16.20
CA ALA A 452 18.64 -15.35 -15.69
C ALA A 452 18.24 -15.65 -14.23
N MET A 453 18.15 -14.61 -13.39
CA MET A 453 17.70 -14.72 -12.01
C MET A 453 16.27 -15.30 -11.94
N GLY A 454 15.31 -14.75 -12.69
CA GLY A 454 13.93 -15.25 -12.72
C GLY A 454 13.82 -16.71 -13.20
N ALA A 455 14.59 -17.11 -14.21
CA ALA A 455 14.61 -18.50 -14.69
C ALA A 455 15.15 -19.48 -13.63
N LEU A 456 16.17 -19.08 -12.87
CA LEU A 456 16.73 -19.89 -11.78
C LEU A 456 15.77 -19.96 -10.58
N GLU A 457 15.02 -18.90 -10.30
CA GLU A 457 13.96 -18.93 -9.27
C GLU A 457 12.77 -19.82 -9.65
N ALA A 458 12.33 -19.77 -10.91
CA ALA A 458 11.25 -20.62 -11.41
C ALA A 458 11.58 -22.12 -11.31
N THR A 459 12.87 -22.47 -11.31
CA THR A 459 13.36 -23.86 -11.12
C THR A 459 13.78 -24.17 -9.69
N ASN A 460 13.59 -23.24 -8.74
CA ASN A 460 14.00 -23.36 -7.33
C ASN A 460 15.52 -23.60 -7.15
N SER A 461 16.32 -23.13 -8.12
CA SER A 461 17.78 -23.36 -8.19
C SER A 461 18.59 -22.39 -7.32
N LEU A 462 18.02 -21.26 -6.91
CA LEU A 462 18.69 -20.27 -6.05
C LEU A 462 18.40 -20.54 -4.56
N LYS A 463 19.44 -20.61 -3.73
CA LYS A 463 19.33 -20.80 -2.27
C LYS A 463 19.92 -19.63 -1.48
N GLY A 464 19.39 -19.47 -0.27
CA GLY A 464 19.81 -18.44 0.67
C GLY A 464 18.94 -17.18 0.64
N PRO A 465 19.23 -16.20 1.52
CA PRO A 465 18.47 -14.96 1.61
C PRO A 465 18.71 -14.06 0.37
N HIS A 466 17.84 -13.08 0.14
CA HIS A 466 17.93 -12.16 -1.01
C HIS A 466 19.30 -11.47 -1.16
N GLY A 467 19.62 -11.03 -2.38
CA GLY A 467 20.93 -10.52 -2.76
C GLY A 467 21.69 -11.56 -3.58
N LYS A 468 22.99 -11.71 -3.32
CA LYS A 468 23.83 -12.76 -3.93
C LYS A 468 23.42 -14.12 -3.35
N ARG A 469 22.87 -14.98 -4.21
CA ARG A 469 22.41 -16.33 -3.83
C ARG A 469 23.27 -17.39 -4.49
N GLN A 470 23.40 -18.52 -3.83
CA GLN A 470 24.12 -19.67 -4.37
C GLN A 470 23.20 -20.48 -5.28
N ILE A 471 23.75 -21.03 -6.36
CA ILE A 471 23.05 -21.95 -7.25
C ILE A 471 23.24 -23.37 -6.72
N GLU A 472 22.18 -24.17 -6.63
CA GLU A 472 22.28 -25.56 -6.17
C GLU A 472 23.17 -26.42 -7.09
N PRO A 473 24.12 -27.20 -6.52
CA PRO A 473 24.89 -28.16 -7.28
C PRO A 473 24.00 -29.33 -7.75
N GLY A 474 23.84 -29.51 -9.07
CA GLY A 474 23.16 -30.68 -9.64
C GLY A 474 22.10 -30.39 -10.71
N ILE A 475 21.65 -29.15 -10.86
CA ILE A 475 20.68 -28.72 -11.91
C ILE A 475 21.41 -28.36 -13.23
N LEU A 476 22.66 -28.81 -13.38
CA LEU A 476 23.67 -28.19 -14.26
C LEU A 476 23.86 -28.81 -15.65
N ALA A 477 22.95 -29.67 -16.15
CA ALA A 477 23.15 -30.29 -17.46
C ALA A 477 22.61 -29.47 -18.66
N THR A 478 21.77 -28.44 -18.47
CA THR A 478 21.07 -27.77 -19.60
C THR A 478 21.06 -26.24 -19.61
N ALA A 479 21.71 -25.54 -18.65
CA ALA A 479 21.57 -24.08 -18.51
C ALA A 479 22.89 -23.32 -18.22
N ALA A 480 24.02 -23.73 -18.79
CA ALA A 480 25.33 -23.07 -18.57
C ALA A 480 25.32 -21.55 -18.87
N GLY A 481 24.59 -21.13 -19.92
CA GLY A 481 24.43 -19.72 -20.27
C GLY A 481 23.67 -18.91 -19.21
N THR A 482 22.59 -19.45 -18.65
CA THR A 482 21.80 -18.83 -17.57
C THR A 482 22.64 -18.68 -16.30
N VAL A 483 23.40 -19.71 -15.94
CA VAL A 483 24.31 -19.69 -14.78
C VAL A 483 25.40 -18.64 -14.95
N SER A 484 26.03 -18.59 -16.13
CA SER A 484 27.04 -17.57 -16.43
C SER A 484 26.47 -16.16 -16.38
N ALA A 485 25.27 -15.95 -16.92
CA ALA A 485 24.61 -14.64 -16.90
C ALA A 485 24.25 -14.19 -15.48
N TYR A 486 23.80 -15.10 -14.61
CA TYR A 486 23.49 -14.78 -13.22
C TYR A 486 24.73 -14.45 -12.38
N ASN A 487 25.85 -15.15 -12.59
CA ASN A 487 27.09 -14.90 -11.83
C ASN A 487 27.80 -13.61 -12.23
N ASP A 488 27.40 -12.96 -13.32
CA ASP A 488 27.92 -11.66 -13.76
C ASP A 488 27.13 -10.51 -13.10
N PHE A 489 27.38 -10.29 -11.81
CA PHE A 489 26.59 -9.36 -10.99
C PHE A 489 26.70 -7.89 -11.41
N ASP A 490 27.78 -7.49 -12.10
CA ASP A 490 27.93 -6.12 -12.60
C ASP A 490 26.84 -5.79 -13.64
N ARG A 491 26.36 -6.82 -14.37
CA ARG A 491 25.26 -6.70 -15.34
C ARG A 491 23.87 -6.54 -14.71
N ALA A 492 23.73 -6.68 -13.39
CA ALA A 492 22.46 -6.42 -12.71
C ALA A 492 22.01 -4.96 -12.85
N SER A 493 22.93 -4.04 -13.14
CA SER A 493 22.67 -2.62 -13.37
C SER A 493 22.76 -2.21 -14.84
N ASP A 494 22.88 -3.17 -15.76
CA ASP A 494 22.87 -2.90 -17.20
C ASP A 494 21.54 -2.25 -17.59
N TRP A 495 21.66 -1.23 -18.44
CA TRP A 495 20.51 -0.62 -19.07
C TRP A 495 19.86 -1.60 -20.06
N ASP A 496 18.54 -1.72 -19.99
CA ASP A 496 17.71 -2.35 -21.01
C ASP A 496 16.55 -1.40 -21.35
N GLU A 497 16.05 -1.48 -22.59
CA GLU A 497 14.88 -0.72 -23.00
C GLU A 497 13.61 -1.22 -22.30
N ALA A 498 13.50 -2.55 -22.14
CA ALA A 498 12.39 -3.23 -21.48
C ALA A 498 12.44 -3.03 -19.96
N LYS A 499 11.28 -2.77 -19.36
CA LYS A 499 11.13 -2.49 -17.93
C LYS A 499 10.09 -3.42 -17.33
N ALA A 500 10.37 -3.89 -16.12
CA ALA A 500 9.48 -4.80 -15.40
C ALA A 500 8.26 -4.07 -14.81
N ASN A 501 8.37 -2.75 -14.58
CA ASN A 501 7.25 -1.89 -14.22
C ASN A 501 7.57 -0.45 -14.63
N ASP A 502 6.79 0.08 -15.57
CA ASP A 502 7.01 1.43 -16.09
C ASP A 502 6.61 2.53 -15.11
N GLY A 503 5.80 2.27 -14.07
CA GLY A 503 5.14 3.31 -13.25
C GLY A 503 5.84 3.76 -11.96
N ILE A 504 6.80 2.99 -11.43
CA ILE A 504 7.36 3.21 -10.06
C ILE A 504 7.92 4.63 -9.83
N ALA A 505 8.58 5.22 -10.82
CA ALA A 505 9.10 6.58 -10.65
C ALA A 505 8.01 7.68 -10.85
N ALA A 506 6.91 7.39 -11.57
CA ALA A 506 5.78 8.30 -11.70
C ALA A 506 5.00 8.39 -10.39
N ASP A 507 4.89 7.28 -9.66
CA ASP A 507 4.33 7.20 -8.30
C ASP A 507 5.03 8.19 -7.35
N HIS A 508 6.33 8.43 -7.57
CA HIS A 508 7.16 9.40 -6.83
C HIS A 508 7.06 10.85 -7.36
N ASN A 509 6.27 11.12 -8.40
CA ASN A 509 6.14 12.42 -9.07
C ASN A 509 7.46 12.93 -9.71
N LEU A 510 8.30 12.00 -10.18
CA LEU A 510 9.58 12.29 -10.85
C LEU A 510 9.60 11.76 -12.28
N THR A 511 10.22 12.50 -13.19
CA THR A 511 10.59 11.95 -14.52
C THR A 511 11.60 10.81 -14.33
N ILE A 512 11.74 9.92 -15.33
CA ILE A 512 12.68 8.79 -15.20
C ILE A 512 14.10 9.29 -15.01
N TYR A 513 14.47 10.36 -15.72
CA TYR A 513 15.78 10.99 -15.58
C TYR A 513 16.00 11.56 -14.17
N GLU A 514 15.03 12.30 -13.62
CA GLU A 514 15.10 12.86 -12.26
C GLU A 514 15.23 11.76 -11.19
N ALA A 515 14.44 10.69 -11.31
CA ALA A 515 14.48 9.58 -10.37
C ALA A 515 15.82 8.84 -10.43
N CYS A 516 16.30 8.52 -11.63
CA CYS A 516 17.60 7.86 -11.81
C CYS A 516 18.74 8.76 -11.34
N LEU A 517 18.71 10.07 -11.57
CA LEU A 517 19.71 11.00 -11.04
C LEU A 517 19.76 11.00 -9.52
N ALA A 518 18.60 10.96 -8.85
CA ALA A 518 18.55 10.89 -7.40
C ALA A 518 19.05 9.54 -6.85
N TYR A 519 18.73 8.44 -7.52
CA TYR A 519 19.05 7.08 -7.06
C TYR A 519 20.47 6.61 -7.42
N GLY A 520 20.96 7.00 -8.60
CA GLY A 520 22.25 6.59 -9.12
C GLY A 520 22.19 5.37 -10.04
N PRO A 521 23.35 4.83 -10.44
CA PRO A 521 23.49 3.85 -11.51
C PRO A 521 22.90 2.46 -11.20
N THR A 522 22.50 2.19 -9.96
CA THR A 522 21.87 0.92 -9.55
C THR A 522 20.34 0.90 -9.75
N TYR A 523 19.77 1.92 -10.42
CA TYR A 523 18.32 2.12 -10.60
C TYR A 523 17.56 0.90 -11.15
N GLY A 524 18.24 0.08 -11.95
CA GLY A 524 17.70 -1.10 -12.62
C GLY A 524 17.75 -2.40 -11.83
N GLN A 525 18.46 -2.43 -10.69
CA GLN A 525 18.65 -3.67 -9.91
C GLN A 525 17.32 -4.22 -9.38
N ALA A 526 17.03 -5.48 -9.70
CA ALA A 526 15.95 -6.27 -9.10
C ALA A 526 16.55 -7.48 -8.39
N LEU A 527 16.12 -7.80 -7.16
CA LEU A 527 16.75 -8.89 -6.38
C LEU A 527 16.05 -10.25 -6.51
N THR A 528 14.77 -10.22 -6.89
CA THR A 528 13.89 -11.39 -6.92
C THR A 528 12.73 -11.10 -7.86
N SER A 529 12.23 -12.14 -8.53
CA SER A 529 10.92 -12.17 -9.19
C SER A 529 9.85 -12.85 -8.33
N GLN A 530 10.25 -13.37 -7.16
CA GLN A 530 9.40 -14.05 -6.17
C GLN A 530 9.59 -13.41 -4.78
N ASN A 531 8.96 -12.25 -4.53
CA ASN A 531 9.13 -11.51 -3.27
C ASN A 531 8.06 -11.87 -2.21
N PHE A 532 6.97 -12.53 -2.62
CA PHE A 532 5.88 -12.91 -1.72
C PHE A 532 6.31 -14.03 -0.77
N ASP A 533 6.42 -13.71 0.52
CA ASP A 533 6.54 -14.68 1.60
C ASP A 533 5.48 -14.42 2.68
N ARG A 534 4.55 -15.38 2.83
CA ARG A 534 3.44 -15.29 3.79
C ARG A 534 3.85 -15.11 5.26
N LYS A 535 5.13 -15.39 5.61
CA LYS A 535 5.68 -15.15 6.96
C LYS A 535 5.95 -13.67 7.20
N GLN A 536 6.09 -12.85 6.16
CA GLN A 536 6.32 -11.42 6.33
C GLN A 536 5.07 -10.73 6.89
N CYS A 537 3.87 -11.25 6.58
CA CYS A 537 2.60 -10.79 7.14
C CYS A 537 2.50 -10.96 8.66
N ASP A 538 3.39 -11.73 9.30
CA ASP A 538 3.36 -11.93 10.76
C ASP A 538 3.55 -10.60 11.50
N TRP A 539 4.27 -9.62 10.94
CA TRP A 539 4.32 -8.25 11.47
C TRP A 539 2.92 -7.62 11.55
N PHE A 540 2.15 -7.71 10.46
CA PHE A 540 0.79 -7.22 10.40
C PHE A 540 -0.10 -7.92 11.46
N PHE A 541 -0.04 -9.25 11.52
CA PHE A 541 -0.90 -10.03 12.41
C PHE A 541 -0.49 -9.97 13.89
N SER A 542 0.72 -9.50 14.18
CA SER A 542 1.22 -9.24 15.54
C SER A 542 0.79 -7.87 16.05
N LEU A 543 0.99 -6.84 15.22
CA LEU A 543 0.89 -5.44 15.65
C LEU A 543 -0.52 -4.87 15.51
N PHE A 544 -1.26 -5.27 14.47
CA PHE A 544 -2.54 -4.66 14.15
C PHE A 544 -3.72 -5.53 14.54
N THR A 545 -3.76 -6.79 14.11
CA THR A 545 -4.93 -7.66 14.29
C THR A 545 -4.55 -9.14 14.22
N PRO A 546 -5.05 -10.04 15.07
CA PRO A 546 -4.91 -11.47 14.84
C PRO A 546 -5.83 -12.01 13.72
N LEU A 547 -6.81 -11.23 13.28
CA LEU A 547 -7.84 -11.65 12.32
C LEU A 547 -7.40 -11.35 10.88
N SER A 548 -7.54 -12.33 9.97
CA SER A 548 -7.40 -12.09 8.53
C SER A 548 -8.61 -11.35 7.97
N ASP A 549 -9.80 -11.85 8.30
CA ASP A 549 -11.06 -11.35 7.77
C ASP A 549 -12.00 -11.03 8.92
N TRP A 550 -12.86 -10.04 8.74
CA TRP A 550 -13.69 -9.52 9.82
C TRP A 550 -15.05 -9.04 9.31
N ARG A 551 -16.08 -9.23 10.16
CA ARG A 551 -17.42 -8.67 9.97
C ARG A 551 -17.75 -7.72 11.11
N HIS A 552 -18.21 -6.52 10.75
CA HIS A 552 -18.72 -5.54 11.70
C HIS A 552 -20.15 -5.12 11.33
N VAL A 553 -21.07 -5.17 12.29
CA VAL A 553 -22.48 -4.79 12.09
C VAL A 553 -22.74 -3.50 12.85
N TYR A 554 -23.19 -2.47 12.14
CA TYR A 554 -23.48 -1.15 12.67
C TYR A 554 -24.86 -0.68 12.18
N GLY A 555 -25.87 -0.71 13.06
CA GLY A 555 -27.24 -0.31 12.69
C GLY A 555 -27.72 -1.04 11.42
N ARG A 556 -27.93 -0.29 10.33
CA ARG A 556 -28.33 -0.80 9.01
C ARG A 556 -27.18 -0.95 8.01
N GLN A 557 -25.95 -1.08 8.49
CA GLN A 557 -24.75 -1.35 7.69
C GLN A 557 -24.04 -2.60 8.21
N CYS A 558 -23.65 -3.48 7.31
CA CYS A 558 -22.76 -4.61 7.56
C CYS A 558 -21.47 -4.37 6.78
N LEU A 559 -20.35 -4.20 7.46
CA LEU A 559 -19.03 -4.05 6.88
C LEU A 559 -18.31 -5.40 6.93
N LEU A 560 -17.69 -5.80 5.83
CA LEU A 560 -16.94 -7.05 5.72
C LEU A 560 -15.60 -6.80 5.02
N GLY A 561 -14.50 -7.02 5.74
CA GLY A 561 -13.15 -6.96 5.19
C GLY A 561 -12.62 -8.35 4.87
N LEU A 562 -12.05 -8.50 3.67
CA LEU A 562 -11.41 -9.74 3.21
C LEU A 562 -9.91 -9.52 2.98
N ASP A 563 -9.11 -10.46 3.47
CA ASP A 563 -7.65 -10.46 3.30
C ASP A 563 -7.22 -10.87 1.88
N TRP A 564 -5.98 -10.56 1.50
CA TRP A 564 -5.42 -10.97 0.21
C TRP A 564 -5.38 -12.50 0.04
N GLY A 565 -5.23 -13.25 1.13
CA GLY A 565 -5.02 -14.69 1.12
C GLY A 565 -3.54 -15.08 1.08
N GLU A 566 -3.28 -16.40 1.10
CA GLU A 566 -1.93 -16.94 1.32
C GLU A 566 -1.11 -17.20 0.04
N GLY A 567 -1.43 -16.54 -1.07
CA GLY A 567 -0.72 -16.79 -2.32
C GLY A 567 -0.90 -15.72 -3.37
N GLU A 568 0.12 -15.62 -4.21
CA GLU A 568 0.21 -14.68 -5.30
C GLU A 568 0.68 -15.41 -6.57
N GLU A 569 0.13 -15.00 -7.71
CA GLU A 569 0.71 -15.30 -9.02
C GLU A 569 1.24 -13.99 -9.62
N TYR A 570 2.57 -13.94 -9.76
CA TYR A 570 3.31 -12.77 -10.27
C TYR A 570 3.74 -12.95 -11.73
N MET A 571 3.99 -14.19 -12.18
CA MET A 571 4.55 -14.49 -13.51
C MET A 571 3.65 -15.44 -14.31
N ASN A 572 3.31 -15.07 -15.54
CA ASN A 572 2.70 -16.01 -16.49
C ASN A 572 3.69 -16.37 -17.61
N LEU A 573 4.49 -17.42 -17.39
CA LEU A 573 5.49 -17.93 -18.34
C LEU A 573 4.90 -18.42 -19.68
N SER A 574 3.57 -18.62 -19.77
CA SER A 574 2.90 -18.91 -21.06
C SER A 574 2.77 -17.68 -21.97
N GLY A 575 3.11 -16.48 -21.46
CA GLY A 575 3.11 -15.20 -22.17
C GLY A 575 4.30 -14.96 -23.11
N ALA A 576 5.32 -15.83 -23.11
CA ALA A 576 6.48 -15.73 -24.02
C ALA A 576 6.09 -15.86 -25.51
N VAL A 577 4.88 -16.35 -25.80
CA VAL A 577 4.25 -16.28 -27.12
C VAL A 577 3.10 -15.27 -27.03
N PRO A 578 3.06 -14.19 -27.84
CA PRO A 578 2.14 -13.06 -27.70
C PRO A 578 0.71 -13.41 -28.16
N MET A 579 0.13 -14.47 -27.60
CA MET A 579 -1.15 -15.01 -28.03
C MET A 579 -2.36 -14.45 -27.27
N ARG A 580 -2.21 -13.54 -26.30
CA ARG A 580 -3.33 -13.19 -25.41
C ARG A 580 -3.25 -11.82 -24.71
N ALA A 581 -4.38 -11.40 -24.16
CA ALA A 581 -4.55 -10.20 -23.34
C ALA A 581 -3.86 -10.29 -21.95
N ASP A 582 -3.25 -11.43 -21.63
CA ASP A 582 -2.49 -11.61 -20.41
C ASP A 582 -1.09 -11.00 -20.57
N LYS A 583 -0.90 -9.78 -20.03
CA LYS A 583 0.38 -9.08 -20.05
C LYS A 583 1.36 -9.55 -18.97
N GLN A 584 1.01 -10.55 -18.17
CA GLN A 584 1.84 -11.02 -17.04
C GLN A 584 3.15 -11.73 -17.44
N SER A 585 3.68 -11.57 -18.66
CA SER A 585 4.90 -12.28 -19.11
C SER A 585 6.02 -12.24 -18.06
N TYR A 586 6.74 -11.13 -17.91
CA TYR A 586 7.77 -10.96 -16.88
C TYR A 586 7.42 -9.84 -15.88
N GLY A 587 6.16 -9.37 -15.84
CA GLY A 587 5.63 -8.49 -14.78
C GLY A 587 4.26 -7.84 -15.08
N ILE A 588 3.51 -7.47 -14.03
CA ILE A 588 3.22 -6.07 -13.61
C ILE A 588 2.07 -6.01 -12.57
N LEU A 589 1.06 -6.90 -12.61
CA LEU A 589 0.02 -6.95 -11.57
C LEU A 589 -0.08 -8.35 -10.93
N PRO A 590 0.36 -8.48 -9.66
CA PRO A 590 0.07 -9.61 -8.78
C PRO A 590 -1.40 -10.03 -8.80
N ARG A 591 -1.67 -11.33 -8.86
CA ARG A 591 -3.02 -11.87 -8.68
C ARG A 591 -3.10 -12.68 -7.40
N SER A 592 -4.18 -12.49 -6.65
CA SER A 592 -4.46 -13.34 -5.51
C SER A 592 -5.00 -14.69 -5.98
N THR A 593 -4.18 -15.72 -5.82
CA THR A 593 -4.53 -17.11 -6.14
C THR A 593 -5.37 -17.77 -5.04
N ARG A 594 -5.51 -17.09 -3.89
CA ARG A 594 -6.17 -17.62 -2.68
C ARG A 594 -7.29 -16.73 -2.14
N ALA A 595 -7.59 -15.60 -2.77
CA ALA A 595 -8.77 -14.80 -2.53
C ALA A 595 -10.06 -15.62 -2.73
N ILE A 596 -11.13 -15.19 -2.04
CA ILE A 596 -12.39 -15.92 -1.88
C ILE A 596 -12.14 -17.42 -1.58
N SER A 597 -11.34 -17.65 -0.54
CA SER A 597 -11.16 -18.97 0.07
C SER A 597 -12.50 -19.60 0.49
N ASP A 598 -12.51 -20.87 0.88
CA ASP A 598 -13.76 -21.51 1.34
C ASP A 598 -14.30 -20.87 2.62
N HIS A 599 -13.41 -20.43 3.52
CA HIS A 599 -13.81 -19.66 4.69
C HIS A 599 -14.33 -18.26 4.33
N GLN A 600 -13.66 -17.52 3.44
CA GLN A 600 -14.11 -16.18 3.00
C GLN A 600 -15.45 -16.26 2.27
N HIS A 601 -15.62 -17.27 1.42
CA HIS A 601 -16.89 -17.57 0.75
C HIS A 601 -18.01 -17.80 1.77
N TYR A 602 -17.79 -18.64 2.77
CA TYR A 602 -18.78 -18.91 3.81
C TYR A 602 -19.10 -17.67 4.65
N LEU A 603 -18.08 -16.90 5.06
CA LEU A 603 -18.26 -15.66 5.82
C LEU A 603 -19.05 -14.61 5.01
N LEU A 604 -18.74 -14.44 3.72
CA LEU A 604 -19.44 -13.53 2.82
C LEU A 604 -20.90 -13.95 2.62
N ASP A 605 -21.16 -15.22 2.34
CA ASP A 605 -22.52 -15.71 2.09
C ASP A 605 -23.40 -15.59 3.35
N TRP A 606 -22.86 -15.92 4.53
CA TRP A 606 -23.55 -15.71 5.80
C TRP A 606 -23.80 -14.25 6.12
N THR A 607 -22.82 -13.38 5.87
CA THR A 607 -22.99 -11.94 6.10
C THR A 607 -24.08 -11.36 5.20
N ARG A 608 -24.16 -11.83 3.94
CA ARG A 608 -25.27 -11.46 3.03
C ARG A 608 -26.62 -11.92 3.55
N TYR A 609 -26.72 -13.17 4.01
CA TYR A 609 -27.93 -13.70 4.61
C TYR A 609 -28.38 -12.83 5.80
N LEU A 610 -27.48 -12.53 6.73
CA LEU A 610 -27.80 -11.72 7.92
C LEU A 610 -28.15 -10.27 7.58
N ALA A 611 -27.39 -9.65 6.67
CA ALA A 611 -27.69 -8.30 6.21
C ALA A 611 -29.10 -8.21 5.64
N ARG A 612 -29.53 -9.22 4.88
CA ARG A 612 -30.87 -9.28 4.30
C ARG A 612 -31.96 -9.61 5.32
N GLU A 613 -31.86 -10.77 5.96
CA GLU A 613 -32.96 -11.40 6.69
C GLU A 613 -33.07 -10.90 8.13
N ARG A 614 -31.96 -10.48 8.75
CA ARG A 614 -31.93 -10.08 10.17
C ARG A 614 -31.82 -8.58 10.36
N TYR A 615 -30.87 -7.94 9.68
CA TYR A 615 -30.53 -6.54 9.92
C TYR A 615 -31.20 -5.56 8.94
N GLN A 616 -31.70 -6.07 7.80
CA GLN A 616 -32.19 -5.26 6.69
C GLN A 616 -31.19 -4.14 6.31
N ALA A 617 -29.93 -4.52 6.29
CA ALA A 617 -28.77 -3.66 6.18
C ALA A 617 -28.17 -3.67 4.77
N GLN A 618 -27.48 -2.59 4.42
CA GLN A 618 -26.56 -2.58 3.29
C GLN A 618 -25.30 -3.38 3.64
N LEU A 619 -24.79 -4.16 2.68
CA LEU A 619 -23.52 -4.85 2.81
C LEU A 619 -22.43 -4.06 2.07
N LEU A 620 -21.44 -3.59 2.82
CA LEU A 620 -20.22 -2.97 2.33
C LEU A 620 -19.08 -4.01 2.40
N LEU A 621 -18.53 -4.37 1.25
CA LEU A 621 -17.43 -5.33 1.13
C LEU A 621 -16.13 -4.58 0.86
N PHE A 622 -15.05 -4.94 1.55
CA PHE A 622 -13.72 -4.34 1.41
C PHE A 622 -12.71 -5.44 1.11
N SER A 623 -11.89 -5.27 0.09
CA SER A 623 -10.79 -6.19 -0.25
C SER A 623 -9.70 -5.46 -1.00
N HIS A 624 -8.42 -5.78 -0.77
CA HIS A 624 -7.37 -5.18 -1.61
C HIS A 624 -7.49 -5.64 -3.08
N PHE A 625 -7.74 -6.94 -3.29
CA PHE A 625 -7.97 -7.48 -4.64
C PHE A 625 -9.26 -6.92 -5.29
N THR A 626 -9.26 -6.86 -6.63
CA THR A 626 -10.35 -6.30 -7.43
C THR A 626 -11.15 -7.37 -8.16
N PHE A 627 -12.47 -7.16 -8.27
CA PHE A 627 -13.35 -7.96 -9.13
C PHE A 627 -13.55 -7.35 -10.52
N VAL A 628 -13.34 -6.04 -10.65
CA VAL A 628 -13.47 -5.28 -11.89
C VAL A 628 -12.34 -4.25 -11.93
N ASN A 629 -11.47 -4.35 -12.93
CA ASN A 629 -10.47 -3.34 -13.24
C ASN A 629 -10.13 -3.37 -14.74
N TYR A 630 -9.59 -2.30 -15.32
CA TYR A 630 -9.29 -2.24 -16.76
C TYR A 630 -7.83 -1.91 -16.99
N ASP A 631 -7.31 -2.46 -18.08
CA ASP A 631 -5.99 -2.06 -18.57
C ASP A 631 -5.94 -0.54 -18.78
N ASN A 632 -4.78 0.08 -18.50
CA ASN A 632 -4.59 1.52 -18.68
C ASN A 632 -4.85 1.98 -20.12
N LYS A 633 -4.82 1.08 -21.13
CA LYS A 633 -5.19 1.40 -22.52
C LYS A 633 -6.70 1.56 -22.74
N VAL A 634 -7.55 1.05 -21.85
CA VAL A 634 -9.01 1.16 -21.95
C VAL A 634 -9.49 2.38 -21.18
N ALA A 635 -10.05 3.36 -21.88
CA ALA A 635 -10.55 4.60 -21.29
C ALA A 635 -11.94 4.41 -20.66
N PHE A 636 -12.30 5.28 -19.71
CA PHE A 636 -13.66 5.27 -19.15
C PHE A 636 -14.75 5.62 -20.16
N SER A 637 -14.42 6.40 -21.19
CA SER A 637 -15.32 6.73 -22.31
C SER A 637 -15.54 5.59 -23.30
N ASP A 638 -14.72 4.53 -23.26
CA ASP A 638 -14.84 3.41 -24.20
C ASP A 638 -16.16 2.64 -23.97
N ARG A 639 -16.80 2.25 -25.09
CA ARG A 639 -18.06 1.50 -25.09
C ARG A 639 -17.83 -0.01 -25.17
N ASN A 640 -18.86 -0.79 -24.85
CA ASN A 640 -18.89 -2.26 -25.02
C ASN A 640 -17.82 -3.04 -24.26
N ARG A 641 -17.48 -2.60 -23.04
CA ARG A 641 -16.56 -3.34 -22.16
C ARG A 641 -17.26 -4.55 -21.56
N GLN A 642 -16.73 -5.74 -21.82
CA GLN A 642 -17.31 -7.01 -21.41
C GLN A 642 -16.23 -8.03 -21.03
N PHE A 643 -16.57 -8.91 -20.10
CA PHE A 643 -15.77 -10.10 -19.77
C PHE A 643 -16.65 -11.25 -19.28
N VAL A 644 -16.10 -12.46 -19.31
CA VAL A 644 -16.75 -13.66 -18.78
C VAL A 644 -15.96 -14.09 -17.54
N PRO A 645 -16.54 -14.01 -16.33
CA PRO A 645 -15.90 -14.50 -15.11
C PRO A 645 -15.52 -15.97 -15.24
N ALA A 646 -14.31 -16.34 -14.82
CA ALA A 646 -13.90 -17.74 -14.83
C ALA A 646 -14.56 -18.54 -13.70
N TYR A 647 -14.75 -19.83 -13.98
CA TYR A 647 -15.23 -20.84 -13.02
C TYR A 647 -14.06 -21.33 -12.16
N GLY A 648 -14.20 -21.31 -10.83
CA GLY A 648 -13.17 -21.82 -9.91
C GLY A 648 -12.87 -23.32 -10.12
N LYS A 649 -11.58 -23.70 -10.06
CA LYS A 649 -10.96 -25.04 -10.20
C LYS A 649 -11.92 -26.25 -10.42
N GLY A 650 -11.77 -26.91 -11.58
CA GLY A 650 -12.37 -28.23 -11.84
C GLY A 650 -12.37 -28.67 -13.30
N LYS A 651 -12.23 -27.75 -14.26
CA LYS A 651 -12.00 -28.09 -15.67
C LYS A 651 -10.52 -27.96 -16.01
N PRO A 652 -9.91 -28.93 -16.71
CA PRO A 652 -8.62 -28.71 -17.35
C PRO A 652 -8.77 -27.54 -18.32
N VAL A 653 -7.88 -26.59 -18.15
CA VAL A 653 -7.87 -25.33 -18.87
C VAL A 653 -7.30 -25.65 -20.23
N LEU A 654 -8.07 -25.42 -21.29
CA LEU A 654 -7.56 -25.62 -22.64
C LEU A 654 -6.42 -24.62 -22.87
N ALA A 655 -5.39 -25.03 -23.61
CA ALA A 655 -4.31 -24.15 -24.05
C ALA A 655 -4.89 -23.00 -24.89
N GLY A 656 -5.31 -21.91 -24.26
CA GLY A 656 -6.34 -21.06 -24.88
C GLY A 656 -6.97 -20.06 -23.92
N GLU A 657 -7.25 -20.54 -22.72
CA GLU A 657 -8.15 -19.88 -21.78
C GLU A 657 -7.38 -19.29 -20.59
N ASN A 658 -7.91 -18.20 -20.01
CA ASN A 658 -7.33 -17.58 -18.83
C ASN A 658 -8.15 -17.96 -17.59
N ASN A 659 -7.50 -18.48 -16.56
CA ASN A 659 -8.14 -19.09 -15.38
C ASN A 659 -8.95 -18.15 -14.50
N GLY A 660 -8.88 -16.83 -14.73
CA GLY A 660 -9.63 -15.82 -13.96
C GLY A 660 -10.61 -14.96 -14.77
N GLY A 661 -10.83 -15.22 -16.07
CA GLY A 661 -11.73 -14.40 -16.88
C GLY A 661 -11.12 -13.05 -17.29
N TRP A 662 -9.79 -13.02 -17.37
CA TRP A 662 -9.00 -11.83 -17.65
C TRP A 662 -8.96 -11.49 -19.14
N ASN A 663 -9.12 -10.22 -19.45
CA ASN A 663 -8.94 -9.67 -20.80
C ASN A 663 -8.59 -8.17 -20.70
N PHE A 664 -8.42 -7.48 -21.84
CA PHE A 664 -8.12 -6.03 -21.81
C PHE A 664 -9.19 -5.19 -21.08
N ASN A 665 -10.42 -5.71 -21.00
CA ASN A 665 -11.55 -5.11 -20.28
C ASN A 665 -11.76 -5.68 -18.86
N ASN A 666 -10.87 -6.56 -18.37
CA ASN A 666 -10.85 -7.03 -16.99
C ASN A 666 -9.43 -7.48 -16.61
N MET A 667 -8.70 -6.61 -15.93
CA MET A 667 -7.39 -6.85 -15.32
C MET A 667 -7.50 -7.06 -13.80
N GLY A 668 -8.68 -7.46 -13.30
CA GLY A 668 -8.85 -7.68 -11.87
C GLY A 668 -7.85 -8.68 -11.28
N THR A 669 -7.84 -8.81 -9.96
CA THR A 669 -6.79 -9.57 -9.27
C THR A 669 -7.29 -10.76 -8.45
N CYS A 670 -8.60 -11.00 -8.44
CA CYS A 670 -9.19 -12.18 -7.80
C CYS A 670 -9.32 -13.38 -8.76
N GLU A 671 -8.60 -14.48 -8.51
CA GLU A 671 -8.62 -15.64 -9.41
C GLU A 671 -9.70 -16.69 -9.13
N ARG A 672 -10.34 -16.68 -7.95
CA ARG A 672 -11.25 -17.75 -7.53
C ARG A 672 -12.67 -17.25 -7.29
N LYS A 673 -13.64 -18.08 -7.68
CA LYS A 673 -15.08 -17.90 -7.42
C LYS A 673 -15.64 -16.56 -7.95
N LEU A 674 -15.03 -16.02 -9.01
CA LEU A 674 -15.47 -14.77 -9.62
C LEU A 674 -16.87 -14.93 -10.24
N ASP A 675 -17.11 -16.04 -10.92
CA ASP A 675 -18.42 -16.44 -11.44
C ASP A 675 -19.49 -16.52 -10.35
N TRP A 676 -19.19 -17.22 -9.25
CA TRP A 676 -20.08 -17.33 -8.11
C TRP A 676 -20.38 -15.94 -7.53
N PHE A 677 -19.38 -15.08 -7.38
CA PHE A 677 -19.56 -13.74 -6.86
C PHE A 677 -20.50 -12.92 -7.75
N PHE A 678 -20.27 -12.89 -9.06
CA PHE A 678 -21.15 -12.15 -9.97
C PHE A 678 -22.58 -12.70 -9.99
N GLN A 679 -22.75 -14.02 -10.00
CA GLN A 679 -24.08 -14.65 -10.05
C GLN A 679 -24.87 -14.48 -8.75
N ASN A 680 -24.17 -14.51 -7.60
CA ASN A 680 -24.84 -14.59 -6.30
C ASN A 680 -24.77 -13.28 -5.53
N CYS A 681 -23.63 -12.58 -5.55
CA CYS A 681 -23.37 -11.43 -4.68
C CYS A 681 -23.68 -10.08 -5.33
N VAL A 682 -23.73 -9.98 -6.67
CA VAL A 682 -23.97 -8.70 -7.36
C VAL A 682 -25.46 -8.42 -7.51
N ASN A 683 -25.89 -7.26 -7.04
CA ASN A 683 -27.25 -6.78 -7.20
C ASN A 683 -27.47 -6.28 -8.65
N GLN A 684 -28.45 -6.86 -9.33
CA GLN A 684 -28.89 -6.47 -10.68
C GLN A 684 -30.26 -5.75 -10.65
N THR A 685 -31.25 -6.37 -10.00
CA THR A 685 -32.66 -5.92 -9.94
C THR A 685 -33.36 -6.24 -8.60
N ARG A 686 -32.75 -7.01 -7.70
CA ARG A 686 -33.32 -7.49 -6.42
C ARG A 686 -32.46 -7.04 -5.23
N LYS A 687 -33.09 -6.86 -4.06
CA LYS A 687 -32.40 -6.61 -2.77
C LYS A 687 -31.90 -7.94 -2.18
N ALA A 688 -30.59 -8.19 -2.13
CA ALA A 688 -29.94 -9.28 -1.33
C ALA A 688 -28.40 -9.42 -1.46
N GLY A 689 -27.75 -8.66 -2.32
CA GLY A 689 -26.31 -8.74 -2.62
C GLY A 689 -25.48 -7.63 -1.97
N VAL A 690 -24.19 -7.62 -2.27
CA VAL A 690 -23.24 -6.55 -1.89
C VAL A 690 -23.75 -5.22 -2.45
N SER A 691 -23.93 -4.22 -1.59
CA SER A 691 -24.39 -2.89 -1.99
C SER A 691 -23.24 -2.10 -2.61
N VAL A 692 -22.09 -2.09 -1.92
CA VAL A 692 -20.87 -1.42 -2.36
C VAL A 692 -19.69 -2.35 -2.11
N HIS A 693 -18.81 -2.49 -3.09
CA HIS A 693 -17.53 -3.16 -2.96
C HIS A 693 -16.42 -2.13 -3.11
N PHE A 694 -15.54 -2.02 -2.11
CA PHE A 694 -14.35 -1.18 -2.13
C PHE A 694 -13.12 -2.04 -2.35
N SER A 695 -12.24 -1.58 -3.25
CA SER A 695 -11.01 -2.28 -3.61
C SER A 695 -9.87 -1.36 -4.03
N GLY A 696 -8.68 -1.95 -4.18
CA GLY A 696 -7.41 -1.30 -4.47
C GLY A 696 -6.67 -1.86 -5.67
N HIS A 697 -5.35 -1.96 -5.54
CA HIS A 697 -4.38 -2.65 -6.40
C HIS A 697 -4.11 -2.07 -7.78
N SER A 698 -4.99 -1.21 -8.31
CA SER A 698 -4.86 -0.75 -9.70
C SER A 698 -4.34 0.67 -9.88
N HIS A 699 -4.19 1.41 -8.78
CA HIS A 699 -3.75 2.81 -8.79
C HIS A 699 -4.66 3.75 -9.61
N ARG A 700 -5.88 3.30 -9.95
CA ARG A 700 -6.81 3.98 -10.87
C ARG A 700 -8.19 4.08 -10.25
N ALA A 701 -8.53 5.28 -9.80
CA ALA A 701 -9.83 5.55 -9.21
C ALA A 701 -10.97 5.30 -10.20
N GLY A 702 -12.03 4.63 -9.76
CA GLY A 702 -13.20 4.40 -10.60
C GLY A 702 -14.39 3.84 -9.84
N ILE A 703 -15.58 4.26 -10.25
CA ILE A 703 -16.85 3.69 -9.83
C ILE A 703 -17.50 3.00 -11.02
N TYR A 704 -17.76 1.71 -10.88
CA TYR A 704 -18.31 0.86 -11.92
C TYR A 704 -19.67 0.29 -11.54
N THR A 705 -20.54 0.19 -12.54
CA THR A 705 -21.79 -0.57 -12.47
C THR A 705 -21.84 -1.59 -13.58
N THR A 706 -22.41 -2.75 -13.28
CA THR A 706 -22.41 -3.88 -14.21
C THR A 706 -23.81 -4.43 -14.46
N THR A 707 -24.02 -4.96 -15.67
CA THR A 707 -25.11 -5.89 -15.97
C THR A 707 -24.60 -7.28 -16.29
N ILE A 708 -25.42 -8.28 -15.99
CA ILE A 708 -25.09 -9.68 -16.22
C ILE A 708 -26.13 -10.28 -17.16
N SER A 709 -25.68 -10.85 -18.27
CA SER A 709 -26.51 -11.61 -19.21
C SER A 709 -25.87 -12.97 -19.47
N GLY A 710 -26.55 -14.05 -19.07
CA GLY A 710 -25.93 -15.38 -19.03
C GLY A 710 -24.72 -15.38 -18.10
N ASN A 711 -23.54 -15.67 -18.67
CA ASN A 711 -22.24 -15.63 -17.98
C ASN A 711 -21.41 -14.38 -18.33
N THR A 712 -21.94 -13.44 -19.11
CA THR A 712 -21.21 -12.26 -19.56
C THR A 712 -21.52 -11.07 -18.67
N VAL A 713 -20.48 -10.44 -18.13
CA VAL A 713 -20.54 -9.19 -17.38
C VAL A 713 -20.29 -8.04 -18.34
N THR A 714 -21.22 -7.09 -18.39
CA THR A 714 -21.13 -5.86 -19.18
C THR A 714 -21.02 -4.66 -18.26
N ILE A 715 -20.18 -3.70 -18.62
CA ILE A 715 -19.91 -2.50 -17.82
C ILE A 715 -20.79 -1.38 -18.34
N GLU A 716 -21.84 -1.06 -17.59
CA GLU A 716 -22.82 -0.05 -18.00
C GLU A 716 -22.31 1.37 -17.77
N SER A 717 -21.57 1.59 -16.68
CA SER A 717 -20.95 2.87 -16.40
C SER A 717 -19.62 2.71 -15.69
N ALA A 718 -18.72 3.64 -15.96
CA ALA A 718 -17.43 3.80 -15.33
C ALA A 718 -17.14 5.30 -15.27
N PHE A 719 -16.81 5.83 -14.09
CA PHE A 719 -16.43 7.24 -13.94
C PHE A 719 -15.50 7.42 -12.73
N ASP A 720 -14.73 8.50 -12.75
CA ASP A 720 -13.90 8.91 -11.61
C ASP A 720 -14.71 9.89 -10.73
N PRO A 721 -14.93 9.62 -9.43
CA PRO A 721 -15.72 10.50 -8.58
C PRO A 721 -15.03 11.82 -8.22
N GLY A 722 -13.71 11.94 -8.38
CA GLY A 722 -12.96 13.18 -8.19
C GLY A 722 -13.00 14.08 -9.41
N LEU A 723 -12.89 13.51 -10.61
CA LEU A 723 -12.90 14.28 -11.87
C LEU A 723 -14.32 14.47 -12.45
N GLN A 724 -15.25 13.57 -12.12
CA GLN A 724 -16.65 13.58 -12.59
C GLN A 724 -17.65 13.41 -11.42
N PRO A 725 -17.61 14.26 -10.37
CA PRO A 725 -18.44 14.09 -9.18
C PRO A 725 -19.95 14.12 -9.46
N ALA A 726 -20.37 14.89 -10.47
CA ALA A 726 -21.77 15.03 -10.87
C ALA A 726 -22.24 13.98 -11.90
N HIS A 727 -21.46 12.90 -12.14
CA HIS A 727 -21.83 11.86 -13.08
C HIS A 727 -23.20 11.24 -12.69
N PRO A 728 -24.14 11.00 -13.63
CA PRO A 728 -25.49 10.53 -13.32
C PRO A 728 -25.53 9.24 -12.49
N ALA A 729 -24.60 8.32 -12.79
CA ALA A 729 -24.46 7.05 -12.08
C ALA A 729 -23.95 7.19 -10.63
N ASN A 730 -23.49 8.38 -10.21
CA ASN A 730 -23.19 8.69 -8.81
C ASN A 730 -24.49 8.96 -8.03
N THR A 731 -25.47 9.62 -8.65
CA THR A 731 -26.73 10.03 -7.99
C THR A 731 -27.87 9.00 -8.07
N SER A 732 -27.81 8.06 -9.02
CA SER A 732 -28.89 7.11 -9.28
C SER A 732 -28.65 5.78 -8.55
N GLU A 733 -29.34 5.55 -7.44
CA GLU A 733 -29.18 4.31 -6.66
C GLU A 733 -30.49 3.73 -6.10
N ALA A 734 -31.15 2.89 -6.89
CA ALA A 734 -31.96 1.85 -6.29
C ALA A 734 -31.57 0.50 -6.88
N GLY A 735 -30.74 -0.26 -6.14
CA GLY A 735 -30.69 -1.72 -6.26
C GLY A 735 -29.60 -2.33 -7.16
N LYS A 736 -28.52 -1.61 -7.50
CA LYS A 736 -27.33 -2.19 -8.18
C LYS A 736 -26.08 -2.10 -7.32
N THR A 737 -25.18 -3.08 -7.43
CA THR A 737 -23.87 -3.04 -6.76
C THR A 737 -22.97 -1.98 -7.40
N LYS A 738 -22.33 -1.17 -6.57
CA LYS A 738 -21.23 -0.28 -6.99
C LYS A 738 -19.90 -0.96 -6.69
N PHE A 739 -19.06 -1.05 -7.70
CA PHE A 739 -17.66 -1.45 -7.55
C PHE A 739 -16.82 -0.19 -7.51
N ILE A 740 -16.15 0.04 -6.38
CA ILE A 740 -15.28 1.17 -6.13
C ILE A 740 -13.86 0.61 -6.17
N VAL A 741 -13.06 1.13 -7.10
CA VAL A 741 -11.62 0.99 -7.05
C VAL A 741 -11.09 2.33 -6.61
N SER A 742 -10.47 2.39 -5.44
CA SER A 742 -9.89 3.63 -4.93
C SER A 742 -8.56 3.92 -5.62
N SER A 743 -8.17 5.20 -5.61
CA SER A 743 -6.82 5.60 -6.00
C SER A 743 -5.81 5.17 -4.93
N CYS A 744 -4.54 5.46 -5.18
CA CYS A 744 -3.47 5.28 -4.21
C CYS A 744 -3.62 6.25 -3.04
N GLY A 745 -3.57 5.75 -1.81
CA GLY A 745 -3.64 6.55 -0.59
C GLY A 745 -2.30 7.12 -0.11
N GLY A 746 -1.23 6.96 -0.88
CA GLY A 746 0.11 7.47 -0.57
C GLY A 746 0.84 8.05 -1.79
N PRO A 747 1.11 7.26 -2.84
CA PRO A 747 1.78 7.72 -4.06
C PRO A 747 0.84 8.45 -5.04
N ILE A 748 1.42 8.98 -6.13
CA ILE A 748 0.68 9.51 -7.28
C ILE A 748 -0.11 8.37 -7.95
N GLY A 749 -1.40 8.60 -8.20
CA GLY A 749 -2.24 7.69 -8.97
C GLY A 749 -2.23 7.98 -10.47
N VAL A 750 -2.94 7.16 -11.23
CA VAL A 750 -3.08 7.34 -12.68
C VAL A 750 -4.54 7.24 -13.13
N GLN A 751 -4.87 7.89 -14.24
CA GLN A 751 -6.19 7.87 -14.83
C GLN A 751 -6.15 7.85 -16.36
N ASN A 752 -7.20 7.29 -16.95
CA ASN A 752 -7.52 7.37 -18.37
C ASN A 752 -9.04 7.56 -18.54
N LEU A 753 -9.50 8.82 -18.62
CA LEU A 753 -10.93 9.09 -18.79
C LEU A 753 -11.37 8.91 -20.25
N ASN A 754 -10.57 9.41 -21.18
CA ASN A 754 -10.89 9.54 -22.59
C ASN A 754 -9.61 9.59 -23.48
N HIS A 755 -8.65 8.72 -23.20
CA HIS A 755 -7.37 8.60 -23.91
C HIS A 755 -6.47 9.84 -23.82
N GLU A 756 -6.78 10.76 -22.90
CA GLU A 756 -5.95 11.93 -22.63
C GLU A 756 -4.61 11.49 -22.02
N LEU A 757 -3.53 12.15 -22.44
CA LEU A 757 -2.15 11.77 -22.13
C LEU A 757 -1.86 10.26 -22.40
N GLY A 758 -2.67 9.63 -23.27
CA GLY A 758 -2.64 8.19 -23.54
C GLY A 758 -2.66 7.31 -22.29
N GLY A 759 -3.40 7.73 -21.26
CA GLY A 759 -3.58 6.99 -20.02
C GLY A 759 -2.56 7.28 -18.93
N TRP A 760 -1.76 8.35 -19.08
CA TRP A 760 -0.86 8.89 -18.05
C TRP A 760 -1.41 10.17 -17.41
N THR A 761 -2.73 10.28 -17.25
CA THR A 761 -3.32 11.38 -16.48
C THR A 761 -3.05 11.13 -15.01
N LEU A 762 -1.93 11.64 -14.51
CA LEU A 762 -1.54 11.46 -13.12
C LEU A 762 -2.54 12.18 -12.18
N THR A 763 -2.81 11.57 -11.03
CA THR A 763 -3.73 12.08 -10.01
C THR A 763 -3.04 12.14 -8.65
N PRO A 764 -3.41 13.11 -7.78
CA PRO A 764 -2.84 13.18 -6.44
C PRO A 764 -3.19 11.93 -5.61
N PRO A 765 -2.43 11.65 -4.53
CA PRO A 765 -2.83 10.64 -3.54
C PRO A 765 -4.25 10.95 -3.05
N SER A 766 -5.11 9.93 -3.04
CA SER A 766 -6.52 10.12 -2.72
C SER A 766 -7.21 8.85 -2.21
N GLY A 767 -8.29 9.08 -1.45
CA GLY A 767 -9.22 8.06 -0.99
C GLY A 767 -10.65 8.34 -1.43
N THR A 768 -11.55 7.41 -1.13
CA THR A 768 -12.98 7.56 -1.42
C THR A 768 -13.76 7.74 -0.13
N LEU A 769 -14.59 8.79 -0.05
CA LEU A 769 -15.61 8.95 0.98
C LEU A 769 -16.95 8.43 0.45
N TYR A 770 -17.59 7.56 1.23
CA TYR A 770 -18.97 7.12 1.02
C TYR A 770 -19.87 7.68 2.13
N ASP A 771 -20.84 8.49 1.74
CA ASP A 771 -21.90 9.01 2.60
C ASP A 771 -23.25 8.47 2.12
N PRO A 772 -23.85 7.48 2.81
CA PRO A 772 -25.12 6.88 2.41
C PRO A 772 -26.31 7.85 2.51
N SER A 773 -26.15 8.98 3.19
CA SER A 773 -27.20 9.99 3.36
C SER A 773 -27.13 11.11 2.33
N ALA A 774 -25.99 11.26 1.64
CA ALA A 774 -25.78 12.31 0.67
C ALA A 774 -26.47 12.01 -0.67
N LYS A 775 -26.95 13.08 -1.34
CA LYS A 775 -27.45 13.01 -2.72
C LYS A 775 -26.37 12.52 -3.71
N ILE A 776 -25.12 12.87 -3.43
CA ILE A 776 -23.93 12.40 -4.13
C ILE A 776 -23.16 11.55 -3.11
N PRO A 777 -23.38 10.23 -3.10
CA PRO A 777 -22.88 9.35 -2.06
C PRO A 777 -21.37 9.13 -2.12
N PHE A 778 -20.74 9.22 -3.30
CA PHE A 778 -19.30 9.01 -3.42
C PHE A 778 -18.56 10.30 -3.77
N ARG A 779 -17.50 10.59 -3.02
CA ARG A 779 -16.58 11.70 -3.25
C ARG A 779 -15.14 11.22 -3.15
N GLN A 780 -14.24 11.84 -3.90
CA GLN A 780 -12.81 11.63 -3.73
C GLN A 780 -12.26 12.68 -2.76
N VAL A 781 -11.46 12.23 -1.79
CA VAL A 781 -10.69 13.09 -0.88
C VAL A 781 -9.23 13.00 -1.33
N ALA A 782 -8.63 14.12 -1.72
CA ALA A 782 -7.30 14.14 -2.33
C ALA A 782 -6.34 15.09 -1.62
N TYR A 783 -5.06 14.71 -1.55
CA TYR A 783 -3.98 15.57 -1.08
C TYR A 783 -3.17 16.11 -2.28
N ALA A 784 -3.58 17.26 -2.81
CA ALA A 784 -3.00 17.85 -4.03
C ALA A 784 -2.08 19.06 -3.76
N LYS A 785 -1.34 19.06 -2.65
CA LYS A 785 -0.45 20.18 -2.25
C LYS A 785 1.02 19.78 -2.33
N GLY A 786 1.90 20.77 -2.55
CA GLY A 786 3.35 20.57 -2.50
C GLY A 786 3.83 19.51 -3.51
N SER A 787 4.63 18.54 -3.05
CA SER A 787 5.15 17.46 -3.89
C SER A 787 4.11 16.39 -4.27
N ALA A 788 2.92 16.41 -3.67
CA ALA A 788 1.82 15.51 -4.01
C ALA A 788 0.93 16.04 -5.15
N GLN A 789 1.11 17.29 -5.59
CA GLN A 789 0.45 17.80 -6.79
C GLN A 789 1.11 17.19 -8.05
N PRO A 790 0.37 16.49 -8.92
CA PRO A 790 0.94 15.85 -10.11
C PRO A 790 1.64 16.85 -11.03
N ARG A 791 2.73 16.44 -11.69
CA ARG A 791 3.49 17.29 -12.61
C ARG A 791 3.25 16.89 -14.07
N LEU A 792 2.94 17.86 -14.93
CA LEU A 792 2.71 17.59 -16.36
C LEU A 792 3.98 17.08 -17.06
N ALA A 793 5.16 17.57 -16.64
CA ALA A 793 6.44 17.09 -17.13
C ALA A 793 6.63 15.58 -16.95
N VAL A 794 6.14 15.03 -15.83
CA VAL A 794 6.20 13.58 -15.54
C VAL A 794 5.29 12.83 -16.49
N ALA A 795 4.03 13.24 -16.63
CA ALA A 795 3.11 12.60 -17.57
C ALA A 795 3.65 12.57 -19.02
N LEU A 796 4.21 13.69 -19.50
CA LEU A 796 4.82 13.76 -20.84
C LEU A 796 6.06 12.89 -20.98
N ASP A 797 6.90 12.80 -19.95
CA ASP A 797 8.07 11.92 -19.97
C ASP A 797 7.66 10.45 -20.09
N TYR A 798 6.64 10.02 -19.35
CA TYR A 798 6.16 8.65 -19.36
C TYR A 798 5.41 8.30 -20.64
N MET A 799 4.69 9.25 -21.25
CA MET A 799 4.15 9.07 -22.59
C MET A 799 5.24 8.78 -23.62
N GLN A 800 6.37 9.51 -23.54
CA GLN A 800 7.50 9.34 -24.44
C GLN A 800 8.23 8.01 -24.19
N VAL A 801 8.51 7.68 -22.93
CA VAL A 801 9.30 6.48 -22.57
C VAL A 801 8.48 5.20 -22.72
N SER A 802 7.20 5.21 -22.37
CA SER A 802 6.28 4.07 -22.56
C SER A 802 5.81 3.91 -24.01
N LYS A 803 6.41 4.68 -24.95
CA LYS A 803 6.10 4.65 -26.39
C LYS A 803 4.60 4.85 -26.70
N VAL A 804 3.88 5.55 -25.83
CA VAL A 804 2.46 5.89 -26.02
C VAL A 804 2.30 6.83 -27.21
N GLU A 805 3.22 7.79 -27.33
CA GLU A 805 3.50 8.53 -28.54
C GLU A 805 4.91 9.12 -28.48
N ARG A 806 5.45 9.50 -29.63
CA ARG A 806 6.63 10.36 -29.68
C ARG A 806 6.19 11.80 -29.42
N VAL A 807 6.22 12.19 -28.15
CA VAL A 807 5.72 13.48 -27.65
C VAL A 807 6.34 14.65 -28.40
N LEU A 808 7.66 14.62 -28.60
CA LEU A 808 8.39 15.67 -29.31
C LEU A 808 9.64 15.13 -30.00
N HIS A 809 9.89 15.60 -31.22
CA HIS A 809 11.15 15.38 -31.93
C HIS A 809 11.44 16.48 -32.94
N TRP A 810 12.60 16.41 -33.59
CA TRP A 810 13.03 17.41 -34.56
C TRP A 810 13.44 16.79 -35.89
N GLU A 811 13.22 17.57 -36.94
CA GLU A 811 13.74 17.35 -38.28
C GLU A 811 14.49 18.60 -38.75
N HIS A 812 15.52 18.42 -39.58
CA HIS A 812 16.23 19.57 -40.13
C HIS A 812 15.33 20.31 -41.13
N ALA A 813 15.24 21.62 -40.99
CA ALA A 813 14.50 22.48 -41.91
C ALA A 813 15.46 23.13 -42.91
N LYS A 814 15.91 24.38 -42.65
CA LYS A 814 16.88 25.09 -43.49
C LYS A 814 17.85 25.89 -42.63
N GLY A 815 19.14 25.87 -42.98
CA GLY A 815 20.16 26.57 -42.20
C GLY A 815 20.15 26.12 -40.75
N ASN A 816 19.94 27.06 -39.82
CA ASN A 816 19.94 26.84 -38.36
C ASN A 816 18.53 26.68 -37.76
N THR A 817 17.53 26.38 -38.59
CA THR A 817 16.16 26.10 -38.13
C THR A 817 15.85 24.60 -38.18
N PHE A 818 14.96 24.18 -37.29
CA PHE A 818 14.48 22.81 -37.17
C PHE A 818 12.96 22.80 -37.23
N PHE A 819 12.35 21.78 -37.82
CA PHE A 819 10.94 21.49 -37.58
C PHE A 819 10.83 20.70 -36.30
N MET A 820 10.28 21.31 -35.26
CA MET A 820 9.86 20.62 -34.06
C MET A 820 8.49 19.99 -34.31
N VAL A 821 8.45 18.67 -34.32
CA VAL A 821 7.25 17.86 -34.53
C VAL A 821 6.75 17.40 -33.16
N VAL A 822 5.52 17.78 -32.83
CA VAL A 822 4.82 17.44 -31.59
C VAL A 822 3.77 16.38 -31.87
N GLY A 823 3.77 15.29 -31.10
CA GLY A 823 2.87 14.17 -31.28
C GLY A 823 1.39 14.58 -31.27
N PRO A 824 0.48 13.84 -31.95
CA PRO A 824 -0.91 14.25 -32.11
C PRO A 824 -1.69 14.42 -30.79
N LYS A 825 -1.40 13.60 -29.75
CA LYS A 825 -2.07 13.76 -28.44
C LYS A 825 -1.54 15.01 -27.75
N THR A 826 -0.22 15.18 -27.65
CA THR A 826 0.41 16.37 -27.04
C THR A 826 0.04 17.67 -27.77
N HIS A 827 -0.01 17.66 -29.10
CA HIS A 827 -0.39 18.84 -29.88
C HIS A 827 -1.84 19.27 -29.60
N ARG A 828 -2.77 18.31 -29.50
CA ARG A 828 -4.17 18.60 -29.13
C ARG A 828 -4.29 19.22 -27.74
N LEU A 829 -3.45 18.80 -26.79
CA LEU A 829 -3.38 19.42 -25.46
C LEU A 829 -2.85 20.87 -25.53
N GLY A 830 -2.04 21.22 -26.53
CA GLY A 830 -1.52 22.58 -26.70
C GLY A 830 -0.71 23.07 -25.50
N CYS A 831 -0.03 22.17 -24.80
CA CYS A 831 0.59 22.43 -23.50
C CYS A 831 2.06 22.85 -23.54
N ILE A 832 2.64 23.03 -24.73
CA ILE A 832 4.01 23.53 -24.91
C ILE A 832 3.96 25.05 -25.08
N ALA A 833 4.56 25.78 -24.13
CA ALA A 833 4.64 27.23 -24.17
C ALA A 833 5.87 27.74 -24.93
N SER A 834 7.05 27.19 -24.61
CA SER A 834 8.29 27.51 -25.30
C SER A 834 9.34 26.42 -25.11
N VAL A 835 10.41 26.48 -25.91
CA VAL A 835 11.56 25.58 -25.84
C VAL A 835 12.83 26.41 -25.68
N ARG A 836 13.72 25.95 -24.79
CA ARG A 836 15.07 26.47 -24.60
C ARG A 836 16.05 25.33 -24.68
N LEU A 837 17.18 25.54 -25.36
CA LEU A 837 18.28 24.58 -25.34
C LEU A 837 19.34 25.04 -24.35
N TRP A 838 20.02 24.10 -23.71
CA TRP A 838 21.11 24.35 -22.80
C TRP A 838 22.33 23.59 -23.30
N GLY A 839 23.44 24.28 -23.54
CA GLY A 839 24.71 23.67 -23.91
C GLY A 839 25.73 23.81 -22.79
N PHE A 840 26.35 22.72 -22.39
CA PHE A 840 27.45 22.71 -21.43
C PHE A 840 28.78 22.70 -22.18
N GLY A 841 29.64 23.69 -21.93
CA GLY A 841 30.98 23.72 -22.51
C GLY A 841 31.66 25.05 -22.30
N ARG A 842 32.72 25.29 -23.07
CA ARG A 842 33.47 26.56 -23.08
C ARG A 842 33.08 27.35 -24.32
N THR A 843 32.88 28.66 -24.16
CA THR A 843 32.66 29.57 -25.30
C THR A 843 33.80 30.58 -25.42
N PRO A 844 33.96 31.22 -26.59
CA PRO A 844 34.97 32.27 -26.78
C PRO A 844 34.86 33.41 -25.75
N ASP A 845 33.64 33.71 -25.28
CA ASP A 845 33.35 34.83 -24.38
C ASP A 845 33.41 34.44 -22.87
N GLN A 846 33.48 33.14 -22.56
CA GLN A 846 33.65 32.61 -21.20
C GLN A 846 34.83 31.61 -21.17
N PRO A 847 36.09 32.09 -21.25
CA PRO A 847 37.27 31.22 -21.29
C PRO A 847 37.53 30.49 -19.96
N GLY A 848 36.90 30.92 -18.86
CA GLY A 848 37.05 30.31 -17.54
C GLY A 848 36.06 29.18 -17.31
N GLY A 849 36.55 27.93 -17.28
CA GLY A 849 35.76 26.73 -16.94
C GLY A 849 34.63 26.40 -17.92
N ALA A 850 34.16 25.15 -17.93
CA ALA A 850 32.95 24.80 -18.69
C ALA A 850 31.70 25.15 -17.86
N THR A 851 30.66 25.68 -18.50
CA THR A 851 29.41 26.09 -17.84
C THR A 851 28.20 25.83 -18.75
N TRP A 852 27.00 25.86 -18.15
CA TRP A 852 25.74 25.80 -18.87
C TRP A 852 25.35 27.14 -19.49
N ILE A 853 25.04 27.11 -20.78
CA ILE A 853 24.69 28.28 -21.57
C ILE A 853 23.28 28.11 -22.15
N PRO A 854 22.33 29.02 -21.83
CA PRO A 854 20.97 28.93 -22.33
C PRO A 854 20.83 29.51 -23.74
N PHE A 855 20.04 28.88 -24.60
CA PHE A 855 19.70 29.34 -25.94
C PHE A 855 18.18 29.37 -26.09
N ASP A 856 17.58 30.55 -25.93
CA ASP A 856 16.15 30.77 -26.14
C ASP A 856 15.80 30.58 -27.62
N THR A 857 14.87 29.66 -27.90
CA THR A 857 14.40 29.40 -29.26
C THR A 857 13.12 30.19 -29.55
N THR A 858 12.88 30.47 -30.83
CA THR A 858 11.57 30.98 -31.27
C THR A 858 10.79 29.85 -31.93
N LEU A 859 9.49 29.75 -31.61
CA LEU A 859 8.59 28.74 -32.17
C LEU A 859 7.52 29.41 -33.02
N LYS A 860 7.39 28.97 -34.28
CA LYS A 860 6.33 29.42 -35.19
C LYS A 860 5.55 28.24 -35.71
N PHE A 861 4.25 28.17 -35.40
CA PHE A 861 3.39 27.11 -35.91
C PHE A 861 3.32 27.15 -37.44
N ARG A 862 3.46 25.98 -38.06
CA ARG A 862 3.37 25.77 -39.51
C ARG A 862 2.32 24.69 -39.76
N HIS A 863 1.20 25.09 -40.38
CA HIS A 863 0.17 24.14 -40.78
C HIS A 863 0.67 23.34 -41.99
N LEU A 864 0.54 22.02 -41.95
CA LEU A 864 0.83 21.18 -43.12
C LEU A 864 -0.44 20.86 -43.89
N SER A 865 -0.47 21.27 -45.16
CA SER A 865 -1.21 20.53 -46.17
C SER A 865 -0.28 19.47 -46.78
N ARG A 866 -0.86 18.32 -47.15
CA ARG A 866 -0.16 17.27 -47.91
C ARG A 866 0.42 17.88 -49.20
N GLY A 867 1.71 17.68 -49.47
CA GLY A 867 2.44 18.27 -50.60
C GLY A 867 3.08 19.64 -50.32
N SER A 868 3.03 20.17 -49.09
CA SER A 868 3.70 21.43 -48.75
C SER A 868 5.21 21.27 -48.60
N ALA A 869 5.97 22.34 -48.82
CA ALA A 869 7.44 22.36 -48.62
C ALA A 869 7.88 22.13 -47.16
N TYR A 870 6.93 22.05 -46.24
CA TYR A 870 7.13 21.84 -44.80
C TYR A 870 6.66 20.45 -44.36
N GLU A 871 6.20 19.60 -45.30
CA GLU A 871 5.68 18.27 -44.99
C GLU A 871 6.78 17.38 -44.38
N SER A 872 6.53 16.89 -43.16
CA SER A 872 7.40 15.96 -42.45
C SER A 872 6.99 14.52 -42.79
N PRO A 873 7.84 13.72 -43.45
CA PRO A 873 7.51 12.34 -43.78
C PRO A 873 7.40 11.42 -42.56
N ALA A 874 8.00 11.80 -41.42
CA ALA A 874 7.97 11.01 -40.18
C ALA A 874 6.90 11.48 -39.17
N ALA A 875 6.21 12.59 -39.43
CA ALA A 875 5.13 13.07 -38.58
C ALA A 875 3.90 12.15 -38.71
N ALA A 876 3.36 11.74 -37.56
CA ALA A 876 2.07 11.06 -37.53
C ALA A 876 0.95 12.03 -37.98
N PRO A 877 -0.17 11.52 -38.55
CA PRO A 877 -1.32 12.35 -38.88
C PRO A 877 -1.75 13.21 -37.68
N GLN A 878 -2.07 14.49 -37.93
CA GLN A 878 -2.49 15.46 -36.90
C GLN A 878 -1.40 15.89 -35.90
N SER A 879 -0.13 15.57 -36.17
CA SER A 879 0.99 16.13 -35.40
C SER A 879 1.07 17.65 -35.58
N GLY A 880 1.47 18.35 -34.51
CA GLY A 880 1.75 19.78 -34.57
C GLY A 880 3.15 20.03 -35.09
N ILE A 881 3.32 20.94 -36.05
CA ILE A 881 4.63 21.24 -36.62
C ILE A 881 4.96 22.72 -36.40
N TYR A 882 6.12 22.94 -35.82
CA TYR A 882 6.59 24.25 -35.42
C TYR A 882 7.98 24.45 -36.01
N GLU A 883 8.17 25.54 -36.72
CA GLU A 883 9.51 25.98 -37.08
C GLU A 883 10.17 26.55 -35.82
N MET A 884 11.23 25.89 -35.37
CA MET A 884 12.06 26.25 -34.23
C MET A 884 13.35 26.88 -34.73
N ALA A 885 13.58 28.15 -34.42
CA ALA A 885 14.82 28.84 -34.78
C ALA A 885 15.73 29.06 -33.57
N LEU A 886 17.02 28.75 -33.75
CA LEU A 886 18.07 29.08 -32.80
C LEU A 886 18.42 30.59 -32.87
N PRO A 887 18.90 31.18 -31.78
CA PRO A 887 19.24 32.61 -31.75
C PRO A 887 20.37 32.93 -32.74
N ALA A 888 20.08 33.74 -33.76
CA ALA A 888 21.04 34.09 -34.82
C ALA A 888 22.28 34.80 -34.29
N GLY A 889 22.15 35.64 -33.26
CA GLY A 889 23.26 36.36 -32.64
C GLY A 889 24.23 35.47 -31.83
N ARG A 890 23.92 34.19 -31.61
CA ARG A 890 24.72 33.27 -30.78
C ARG A 890 25.27 32.07 -31.55
N GLN A 891 25.30 32.15 -32.87
CA GLN A 891 25.83 31.09 -33.73
C GLN A 891 27.31 30.73 -33.47
N PRO A 892 28.22 31.68 -33.17
CA PRO A 892 29.60 31.35 -32.83
C PRO A 892 29.70 30.43 -31.61
N GLU A 893 28.90 30.68 -30.58
CA GLU A 893 28.86 29.85 -29.37
C GLU A 893 28.29 28.46 -29.63
N ILE A 894 27.20 28.39 -30.41
CA ILE A 894 26.57 27.13 -30.82
C ILE A 894 27.57 26.28 -31.64
N ALA A 895 28.29 26.90 -32.58
CA ALA A 895 29.31 26.23 -33.38
C ALA A 895 30.49 25.73 -32.52
N ALA A 896 30.95 26.52 -31.54
CA ALA A 896 32.01 26.12 -30.62
C ALA A 896 31.63 24.90 -29.77
N LEU A 897 30.39 24.86 -29.28
CA LEU A 897 29.85 23.72 -28.53
C LEU A 897 29.65 22.48 -29.40
N GLN A 898 29.60 22.61 -30.72
CA GLN A 898 29.44 21.51 -31.67
C GLN A 898 30.77 20.99 -32.21
N ASP A 899 31.90 21.50 -31.74
CA ASP A 899 33.22 21.03 -32.15
C ASP A 899 33.35 19.51 -31.88
N PRO A 900 33.58 18.69 -32.92
CA PRO A 900 33.81 17.25 -32.75
C PRO A 900 34.93 16.92 -31.78
N LEU A 901 35.94 17.78 -31.62
CA LEU A 901 37.05 17.60 -30.68
C LEU A 901 36.62 17.72 -29.21
N LEU A 902 35.49 18.38 -28.94
CA LEU A 902 34.94 18.60 -27.59
C LEU A 902 33.70 17.74 -27.30
N ALA A 903 33.29 16.87 -28.25
CA ALA A 903 32.05 16.10 -28.19
C ALA A 903 31.91 15.25 -26.92
N ASN A 904 33.00 14.75 -26.35
CA ASN A 904 32.99 13.95 -25.13
C ASN A 904 32.71 14.78 -23.87
N THR A 905 33.07 16.07 -23.87
CA THR A 905 32.88 16.99 -22.73
C THR A 905 31.62 17.84 -22.82
N THR A 906 31.14 18.11 -24.03
CA THR A 906 29.92 18.90 -24.24
C THR A 906 28.67 18.06 -23.94
N ARG A 907 27.68 18.65 -23.27
CA ARG A 907 26.34 18.07 -23.13
C ARG A 907 25.28 19.08 -23.54
N TRP A 908 24.15 18.58 -24.05
CA TRP A 908 23.01 19.41 -24.43
C TRP A 908 21.74 18.91 -23.76
N PHE A 909 20.92 19.86 -23.30
CA PHE A 909 19.59 19.61 -22.74
C PHE A 909 18.54 20.44 -23.46
N CYS A 910 17.34 19.89 -23.54
CA CYS A 910 16.14 20.61 -23.93
C CYS A 910 15.30 20.88 -22.68
N GLU A 911 14.97 22.15 -22.46
CA GLU A 911 13.96 22.61 -21.51
C GLU A 911 12.69 22.93 -22.29
N VAL A 912 11.59 22.24 -21.99
CA VAL A 912 10.26 22.54 -22.52
C VAL A 912 9.47 23.23 -21.41
N LYS A 913 9.18 24.52 -21.59
CA LYS A 913 8.29 25.26 -20.69
C LYS A 913 6.86 24.89 -20.99
N LEU A 914 6.13 24.50 -19.95
CA LEU A 914 4.77 23.98 -20.05
C LEU A 914 3.73 25.04 -19.68
N GLN A 915 2.55 24.91 -20.27
CA GLN A 915 1.35 25.65 -19.91
C GLN A 915 0.19 24.68 -19.69
N ALA A 916 -0.90 25.18 -19.11
CA ALA A 916 -2.08 24.37 -18.80
C ALA A 916 -2.58 23.62 -20.05
N PRO A 917 -2.76 22.28 -19.98
CA PRO A 917 -3.23 21.48 -21.10
C PRO A 917 -4.72 21.74 -21.36
N LYS A 918 -5.10 21.84 -22.63
CA LYS A 918 -6.50 21.96 -23.06
C LYS A 918 -7.27 20.69 -22.70
N GLY A 919 -8.48 20.87 -22.17
CA GLY A 919 -9.39 19.77 -21.82
C GLY A 919 -9.21 19.19 -20.42
N LEU A 920 -8.28 19.74 -19.61
CA LEU A 920 -8.11 19.44 -18.20
C LEU A 920 -8.22 20.75 -17.37
N PRO A 921 -8.52 20.67 -16.07
CA PRO A 921 -8.49 21.83 -15.18
C PRO A 921 -7.11 22.50 -15.20
N ALA A 922 -7.08 23.83 -15.20
CA ALA A 922 -5.84 24.60 -15.37
C ALA A 922 -4.83 24.39 -14.21
N ASP A 923 -5.32 24.01 -13.04
CA ASP A 923 -4.59 23.78 -11.80
C ASP A 923 -4.34 22.28 -11.49
N HIS A 924 -4.80 21.38 -12.36
CA HIS A 924 -4.62 19.92 -12.17
C HIS A 924 -3.15 19.54 -12.05
N PHE A 925 -2.30 20.13 -12.91
CA PHE A 925 -0.88 19.87 -12.94
C PHE A 925 -0.06 21.05 -12.45
N LYS A 926 1.01 20.74 -11.71
CA LYS A 926 2.14 21.65 -11.59
C LYS A 926 2.89 21.72 -12.92
N LEU A 927 3.15 22.94 -13.38
CA LEU A 927 3.74 23.25 -14.69
C LEU A 927 5.26 23.45 -14.62
N ASP A 928 5.95 22.57 -13.91
CA ASP A 928 7.41 22.55 -13.90
C ASP A 928 7.93 22.28 -15.33
N PRO A 929 9.06 22.89 -15.77
CA PRO A 929 9.60 22.60 -17.08
C PRO A 929 10.01 21.13 -17.22
N TRP A 930 9.85 20.57 -18.41
CA TRP A 930 10.31 19.22 -18.74
C TRP A 930 11.72 19.29 -19.32
N PHE A 931 12.68 18.67 -18.63
CA PHE A 931 14.08 18.61 -19.04
C PHE A 931 14.45 17.21 -19.53
N PHE A 932 15.18 17.14 -20.63
CA PHE A 932 15.78 15.89 -21.08
C PHE A 932 17.02 16.12 -21.96
N PRO A 933 17.96 15.16 -22.00
CA PRO A 933 19.15 15.23 -22.84
C PRO A 933 18.80 15.22 -24.34
N VAL A 934 19.56 15.99 -25.12
CA VAL A 934 19.50 16.00 -26.58
C VAL A 934 20.91 15.94 -27.17
N ASP A 935 21.01 15.46 -28.40
CA ASP A 935 22.25 15.50 -29.18
C ASP A 935 22.14 16.52 -30.29
N PHE A 936 23.19 17.32 -30.43
CA PHE A 936 23.42 18.13 -31.62
C PHE A 936 24.50 17.46 -32.46
N THR A 937 24.12 16.94 -33.62
CA THR A 937 24.99 16.14 -34.50
C THR A 937 24.89 16.63 -35.95
N THR A 938 25.68 16.05 -36.85
CA THR A 938 25.52 16.26 -38.30
C THR A 938 25.24 14.94 -39.00
N ARG A 939 24.28 14.95 -39.93
CA ARG A 939 23.94 13.80 -40.78
C ARG A 939 24.50 14.02 -42.18
N LYS A 940 25.16 13.02 -42.75
CA LYS A 940 25.59 13.03 -44.15
C LYS A 940 24.39 12.71 -45.06
N THR A 941 24.10 13.58 -46.02
CA THR A 941 23.05 13.44 -47.03
C THR A 941 23.67 13.55 -48.43
N GLY A 942 22.88 13.30 -49.47
CA GLY A 942 23.33 13.45 -50.87
C GLY A 942 23.72 14.88 -51.26
N ILE A 943 23.41 15.87 -50.41
CA ILE A 943 23.72 17.30 -50.62
C ILE A 943 24.73 17.87 -49.60
N GLY A 944 25.34 17.03 -48.76
CA GLY A 944 26.36 17.45 -47.78
C GLY A 944 26.07 17.02 -46.34
N ARG A 945 26.72 17.66 -45.36
CA ARG A 945 26.44 17.44 -43.93
C ARG A 945 25.38 18.44 -43.47
N VAL A 946 24.28 17.95 -42.90
CA VAL A 946 23.20 18.80 -42.35
C VAL A 946 23.12 18.67 -40.83
N PRO A 947 22.86 19.76 -40.09
CA PRO A 947 22.62 19.72 -38.65
C PRO A 947 21.45 18.80 -38.29
N MET A 948 21.56 18.09 -37.17
CA MET A 948 20.51 17.23 -36.64
C MET A 948 20.42 17.41 -35.12
N LEU A 949 19.23 17.78 -34.66
CA LEU A 949 18.86 17.79 -33.25
C LEU A 949 17.99 16.55 -32.98
N ARG A 950 18.29 15.78 -31.93
CA ARG A 950 17.46 14.64 -31.54
C ARG A 950 17.52 14.42 -30.03
N ARG A 951 16.46 13.87 -29.45
CA ARG A 951 16.52 13.30 -28.10
C ARG A 951 17.51 12.14 -28.09
N ARG A 952 18.37 12.08 -27.08
CA ARG A 952 19.28 10.93 -26.91
C ARG A 952 18.45 9.69 -26.55
N LEU A 953 18.77 8.55 -27.16
CA LEU A 953 18.08 7.28 -26.92
C LEU A 953 18.89 6.42 -25.95
N GLY A 954 18.20 5.59 -25.18
CA GLY A 954 18.80 4.59 -24.31
C GLY A 954 19.53 5.13 -23.07
N GLU A 955 20.58 4.45 -22.65
CA GLU A 955 21.50 4.91 -21.61
C GLU A 955 22.07 6.29 -22.02
N GLN A 956 22.08 7.26 -21.11
CA GLN A 956 22.35 8.70 -21.34
C GLN A 956 21.19 9.54 -21.92
N GLY A 957 20.08 8.92 -22.32
CA GLY A 957 18.85 9.60 -22.75
C GLY A 957 17.74 9.54 -21.70
N GLU A 958 17.31 8.33 -21.35
CA GLU A 958 16.33 8.09 -20.27
C GLU A 958 16.97 8.21 -18.89
N VAL A 959 18.23 7.79 -18.77
CA VAL A 959 19.00 7.77 -17.53
C VAL A 959 20.25 8.64 -17.68
N PRO A 960 20.78 9.21 -16.60
CA PRO A 960 21.98 10.06 -16.65
C PRO A 960 23.22 9.39 -17.25
N ASP A 961 24.11 10.23 -17.77
CA ASP A 961 25.45 9.85 -18.20
C ASP A 961 26.39 9.87 -16.99
N TRP A 962 26.55 8.70 -16.35
CA TRP A 962 27.28 8.55 -15.09
C TRP A 962 28.76 8.94 -15.21
N ASP A 963 29.40 8.53 -16.31
CA ASP A 963 30.80 8.80 -16.55
C ASP A 963 31.03 10.29 -16.77
N TRP A 964 30.16 10.95 -17.54
CA TRP A 964 30.22 12.39 -17.70
C TRP A 964 30.04 13.14 -16.39
N LEU A 965 29.07 12.75 -15.55
CA LEU A 965 28.88 13.37 -14.23
C LEU A 965 30.14 13.22 -13.36
N SER A 966 30.74 12.02 -13.33
CA SER A 966 31.94 11.74 -12.56
C SER A 966 33.16 12.50 -13.07
N GLU A 967 33.40 12.51 -14.38
CA GLU A 967 34.59 13.12 -14.97
C GLU A 967 34.49 14.65 -15.06
N THR A 968 33.30 15.18 -15.36
CA THR A 968 33.12 16.61 -15.66
C THR A 968 32.74 17.44 -14.44
N LEU A 969 31.87 16.92 -13.56
CA LEU A 969 31.37 17.69 -12.41
C LEU A 969 32.14 17.45 -11.13
N SER A 970 32.64 16.23 -10.90
CA SER A 970 33.72 15.85 -9.98
C SER A 970 33.55 14.40 -9.51
N LYS A 971 34.63 13.61 -9.54
CA LYS A 971 34.67 12.25 -9.00
C LYS A 971 34.42 12.17 -7.49
N SER A 972 34.71 13.25 -6.75
CA SER A 972 34.46 13.32 -5.31
C SER A 972 32.98 13.52 -4.98
N ARG A 973 32.21 14.06 -5.92
CA ARG A 973 30.77 14.32 -5.79
C ARG A 973 29.95 13.19 -6.40
N TYR A 974 30.26 12.84 -7.64
CA TYR A 974 29.67 11.74 -8.39
C TYR A 974 30.68 10.60 -8.52
N PRO A 975 30.49 9.47 -7.81
CA PRO A 975 31.36 8.32 -7.98
C PRO A 975 31.25 7.78 -9.40
N SER A 976 32.25 7.02 -9.86
CA SER A 976 32.16 6.31 -11.13
C SER A 976 31.00 5.30 -11.10
N LYS A 977 30.50 4.91 -12.28
CA LYS A 977 29.45 3.88 -12.39
C LYS A 977 29.89 2.59 -11.68
N ASP A 978 31.12 2.16 -11.91
CA ASP A 978 31.70 0.97 -11.29
C ASP A 978 31.76 1.11 -9.77
N ASP A 979 32.22 2.24 -9.23
CA ASP A 979 32.31 2.43 -7.78
C ASP A 979 30.94 2.38 -7.06
N ALA A 980 29.86 2.71 -7.76
CA ALA A 980 28.51 2.69 -7.20
C ALA A 980 27.81 1.34 -7.41
N THR A 981 28.09 0.65 -8.52
CA THR A 981 27.45 -0.64 -8.88
C THR A 981 28.23 -1.86 -8.42
N ARG A 982 29.54 -1.70 -8.13
CA ARG A 982 30.45 -2.78 -7.75
C ARG A 982 29.86 -3.66 -6.67
N VAL A 983 29.95 -4.95 -6.93
CA VAL A 983 29.47 -6.01 -6.06
C VAL A 983 30.71 -6.72 -5.49
N ASP A 984 30.95 -6.60 -4.18
CA ASP A 984 32.18 -7.14 -3.59
C ASP A 984 32.20 -8.68 -3.62
N ASN A 985 33.20 -9.28 -4.24
CA ASN A 985 33.44 -10.72 -4.11
C ASN A 985 33.82 -10.99 -2.65
N GLN A 986 32.94 -11.65 -1.91
CA GLN A 986 33.25 -12.13 -0.56
C GLN A 986 34.17 -13.33 -0.60
#